data_AF-A0A7V4HGS3-F1
#
_entry.id   AF-A0A7V4HGS3-F1
#
_cell.length_a   1.000
_cell.length_b   1.000
_cell.length_c   1.000
_cell.angle_alpha   90.00
_cell.angle_beta   90.00
_cell.angle_gamma   90.00
#
_symmetry.space_group_name_H-M   'P 1'
#
loop_
_entity.id
_entity.type
_entity.pdbx_description
1 polymer ?
#
loop_
_entity_poly.entity_id
_entity_poly.type
_entity_poly.pdbx_seq_one_letter_code
_entity_poly.pdbx_strand_id
1 'polypeptide(L)'
;MMSIAAGPAMGRSEAVRAFAAALLCAALCSARPGFAADVAWRGGTGWWDQAANWSGDTVPAAGDNVSITSGAVVLTNSTPWLGTVVISNASLIFTNWGTSLSAETVNVLTGGVLRISNLFTNDLMSNNLTVWCGSFCLGIGGLVDGDGKGWGGLSNSPGYGPGGGGRVDNEAGGGGHGGRGGSYSGAPRGATNDSLTAPVFPGSAGGSSLKYQSPPQPGGAGGGAIRIAATGTVSIAGIITANGSYGPGRCGGGSGGAIFITARDLYGAATAVVRANGGNGGGQSGGASGGGGGGRIAIWRSGGDFAGSVTADRAPAGGDPLGEPGTVYWGILPRPQVAPSNSFGRGASIRTLAPVGGETNLLLALCDSGPSTNAMQWALLATNDFLFPSATNGLLPTGTVQIVQITNSASGKSPGVYTGEVVFSAMHSGMIDVPPVLLPVQIVMTVTDALPPVIASIVSSTPDGSYSAGETINVTVNFSGPVSLSSGALKVLLDTGREVSIGPFAPSLSASGSYVVQAGDSTPDLDAVGVSTTGPVTNAAGRGLWVELPAVTIADVRNIVLGRPTVVLDTTASEPTDLQDIPVTAVFSVPVYGFSASDLVVSNAVVTNFGGSGADYSFILKPQGRGVVRVDVPENAAVDASGNGNVSNSLSRTFAYRLDVTVLPPGRGAVSGTDLWYNLNVSLSPVPSEGCFFRQWSGPGLPEGQCLASPLNLVMDRPRTILAVFGTNTAPTTRTWSGSGSWFTLANWTPMDFPYEGDDAVIAGGVCVVSEPLQVYRLTVTNATLLFTNWNSTLKVGNLMAVRTGGVVTAAGPFTEQMPSNNISIECGSLAVDAGGAIQADGKGYRGGYSWYDASVSLWITNDAAGRGPGSGPPGPQTYPKFDSYAT
;
A
#
# COMPACT_ATOMS: atom_id res chain seq x y z
N MET A 1 -1.14 -8.35 46.14
CA MET A 1 -1.46 -6.97 46.53
C MET A 1 -0.77 -6.02 45.57
N MET A 2 -1.51 -5.37 44.68
CA MET A 2 -1.22 -4.02 44.16
C MET A 2 -2.47 -3.57 43.42
N SER A 3 -3.10 -2.49 43.89
CA SER A 3 -4.25 -1.86 43.26
C SER A 3 -3.77 -0.83 42.25
N ILE A 4 -4.34 -0.83 41.05
CA ILE A 4 -4.31 0.31 40.14
C ILE A 4 -5.76 0.60 39.77
N ALA A 5 -6.22 1.79 40.16
CA ALA A 5 -7.54 2.30 39.84
C ALA A 5 -7.56 2.81 38.39
N ALA A 6 -8.52 2.35 37.60
CA ALA A 6 -8.82 2.91 36.28
C ALA A 6 -10.21 3.59 36.33
N GLY A 7 -10.22 4.89 36.04
CA GLY A 7 -11.44 5.67 35.76
C GLY A 7 -12.02 5.34 34.37
N PRO A 8 -13.26 5.79 34.07
CA PRO A 8 -14.14 5.12 33.13
C PRO A 8 -14.06 5.73 31.73
N ALA A 9 -13.57 4.99 30.73
CA ALA A 9 -13.94 5.12 29.32
C ALA A 9 -13.20 4.07 28.45
N MET A 10 -13.64 2.81 28.49
CA MET A 10 -13.43 1.86 27.38
C MET A 10 -14.36 0.66 27.56
N GLY A 11 -15.02 0.25 26.47
CA GLY A 11 -16.11 -0.72 26.48
C GLY A 11 -15.73 -2.09 27.05
N ARG A 12 -16.59 -2.62 27.92
CA ARG A 12 -16.44 -3.92 28.63
C ARG A 12 -16.34 -5.16 27.72
N SER A 13 -16.42 -5.06 26.40
CA SER A 13 -16.41 -6.21 25.48
C SER A 13 -15.01 -6.65 25.02
N GLU A 14 -14.01 -5.77 25.03
CA GLU A 14 -12.66 -6.08 24.50
C GLU A 14 -11.71 -6.61 25.58
N ALA A 15 -11.77 -6.05 26.80
CA ALA A 15 -10.94 -6.51 27.93
C ALA A 15 -11.32 -7.92 28.43
N VAL A 16 -12.61 -8.29 28.33
CA VAL A 16 -13.11 -9.62 28.76
C VAL A 16 -12.75 -10.71 27.76
N ARG A 17 -12.65 -10.40 26.46
CA ARG A 17 -12.25 -11.35 25.42
C ARG A 17 -10.74 -11.61 25.40
N ALA A 18 -9.92 -10.58 25.65
CA ALA A 18 -8.47 -10.72 25.77
C ALA A 18 -8.05 -11.52 27.04
N PHE A 19 -8.76 -11.32 28.16
CA PHE A 19 -8.50 -12.06 29.40
C PHE A 19 -9.00 -13.53 29.34
N ALA A 20 -10.10 -13.79 28.62
CA ALA A 20 -10.59 -15.15 28.40
C ALA A 20 -9.69 -15.99 27.46
N ALA A 21 -9.08 -15.39 26.44
CA ALA A 21 -8.13 -16.10 25.55
C ALA A 21 -6.85 -16.51 26.28
N ALA A 22 -6.34 -15.69 27.21
CA ALA A 22 -5.18 -16.01 28.03
C ALA A 22 -5.46 -17.07 29.11
N LEU A 23 -6.68 -17.10 29.67
CA LEU A 23 -7.07 -18.05 30.72
C LEU A 23 -7.53 -19.42 30.15
N LEU A 24 -8.12 -19.46 28.95
CA LEU A 24 -8.53 -20.70 28.29
C LEU A 24 -7.33 -21.53 27.80
N CYS A 25 -6.21 -20.86 27.50
CA CYS A 25 -4.96 -21.52 27.12
C CYS A 25 -4.28 -22.24 28.31
N ALA A 26 -4.55 -21.82 29.54
CA ALA A 26 -4.03 -22.45 30.77
C ALA A 26 -4.93 -23.57 31.32
N ALA A 27 -6.23 -23.56 30.99
CA ALA A 27 -7.24 -24.43 31.63
C ALA A 27 -7.55 -25.74 30.86
N LEU A 28 -6.99 -25.95 29.66
CA LEU A 28 -7.17 -27.20 28.89
C LEU A 28 -6.10 -28.27 29.19
N CYS A 29 -5.14 -27.98 30.09
CA CYS A 29 -4.13 -28.93 30.56
C CYS A 29 -4.54 -29.59 31.89
N SER A 30 -5.36 -30.66 31.89
CA SER A 30 -5.29 -31.70 32.95
C SER A 30 -6.27 -32.88 32.75
N ALA A 31 -6.14 -33.67 31.68
CA ALA A 31 -6.73 -35.02 31.67
C ALA A 31 -5.81 -36.03 30.97
N ARG A 32 -5.16 -36.86 31.79
CA ARG A 32 -4.19 -37.95 31.47
C ARG A 32 -4.92 -39.21 30.95
N PRO A 33 -4.28 -40.16 30.22
CA PRO A 33 -3.33 -41.10 30.86
C PRO A 33 -2.13 -41.60 30.00
N GLY A 34 -1.03 -41.94 30.69
CA GLY A 34 0.04 -42.82 30.18
C GLY A 34 1.44 -42.20 30.11
N PHE A 35 2.10 -41.99 31.27
CA PHE A 35 3.54 -41.66 31.42
C PHE A 35 4.14 -40.51 30.59
N ALA A 36 3.45 -39.37 30.44
CA ALA A 36 4.15 -38.12 30.13
C ALA A 36 4.97 -37.70 31.36
N ALA A 37 6.29 -37.76 31.28
CA ALA A 37 7.18 -37.16 32.28
C ALA A 37 7.26 -35.65 32.02
N ASP A 38 7.36 -34.86 33.10
CA ASP A 38 7.64 -33.43 32.98
C ASP A 38 9.16 -33.26 32.99
N VAL A 39 9.71 -32.90 31.83
CA VAL A 39 11.15 -32.75 31.59
C VAL A 39 11.50 -31.28 31.41
N ALA A 40 12.30 -30.73 32.32
CA ALA A 40 12.68 -29.32 32.34
C ALA A 40 14.13 -29.13 31.94
N TRP A 41 14.39 -28.13 31.10
CA TRP A 41 15.74 -27.71 30.75
C TRP A 41 16.43 -27.08 31.97
N ARG A 42 17.65 -27.54 32.26
CA ARG A 42 18.52 -27.07 33.35
C ARG A 42 19.85 -26.51 32.86
N GLY A 43 20.17 -26.73 31.58
CA GLY A 43 21.41 -26.25 30.97
C GLY A 43 21.45 -24.73 30.80
N GLY A 44 22.65 -24.19 30.58
CA GLY A 44 22.83 -22.83 30.06
C GLY A 44 22.54 -22.79 28.56
N THR A 45 23.57 -22.52 27.76
CA THR A 45 23.51 -22.80 26.31
C THR A 45 24.01 -24.22 26.07
N GLY A 46 23.21 -25.08 25.44
CA GLY A 46 23.54 -26.49 25.28
C GLY A 46 22.73 -27.20 24.20
N TRP A 47 23.11 -28.42 23.86
CA TRP A 47 22.48 -29.20 22.80
C TRP A 47 21.29 -30.00 23.36
N TRP A 48 20.23 -30.13 22.57
CA TRP A 48 19.00 -30.83 22.94
C TRP A 48 19.24 -32.29 23.33
N ASP A 49 20.17 -32.97 22.66
CA ASP A 49 20.49 -34.39 22.84
C ASP A 49 21.39 -34.67 24.06
N GLN A 50 21.85 -33.64 24.76
CA GLN A 50 22.64 -33.82 25.98
C GLN A 50 21.73 -34.04 27.19
N ALA A 51 21.62 -35.31 27.58
CA ALA A 51 20.77 -35.77 28.68
C ALA A 51 21.02 -35.00 30.00
N ALA A 52 22.28 -34.68 30.32
CA ALA A 52 22.68 -33.92 31.51
C ALA A 52 22.10 -32.49 31.59
N ASN A 53 21.62 -31.94 30.47
CA ASN A 53 20.99 -30.63 30.44
C ASN A 53 19.48 -30.69 30.75
N TRP A 54 18.91 -31.88 30.92
CA TRP A 54 17.50 -32.11 31.21
C TRP A 54 17.30 -32.63 32.63
N SER A 55 16.16 -32.29 33.24
CA SER A 55 15.78 -32.85 34.53
C SER A 55 15.64 -34.37 34.45
N GLY A 56 16.30 -35.08 35.35
CA GLY A 56 16.29 -36.55 35.35
C GLY A 56 17.39 -37.18 34.49
N ASP A 57 18.31 -36.38 33.93
CA ASP A 57 19.43 -36.82 33.10
C ASP A 57 18.97 -37.68 31.90
N THR A 58 17.81 -37.33 31.33
CA THR A 58 17.18 -38.03 30.20
C THR A 58 16.70 -37.02 29.16
N VAL A 59 17.03 -37.25 27.89
CA VAL A 59 16.51 -36.47 26.76
C VAL A 59 14.99 -36.70 26.65
N PRO A 60 14.17 -35.65 26.37
CA PRO A 60 12.73 -35.80 26.23
C PRO A 60 12.31 -36.86 25.20
N ALA A 61 11.42 -37.76 25.60
CA ALA A 61 10.86 -38.82 24.77
C ALA A 61 9.45 -38.48 24.26
N ALA A 62 8.90 -39.32 23.37
CA ALA A 62 7.57 -39.13 22.82
C ALA A 62 6.50 -39.08 23.94
N GLY A 63 5.63 -38.08 23.90
CA GLY A 63 4.60 -37.84 24.90
C GLY A 63 5.02 -37.01 26.11
N ASP A 64 6.32 -36.75 26.33
CA ASP A 64 6.78 -35.96 27.48
C ASP A 64 6.38 -34.48 27.37
N ASN A 65 6.17 -33.85 28.53
CA ASN A 65 5.98 -32.41 28.61
C ASN A 65 7.33 -31.74 28.82
N VAL A 66 7.68 -30.81 27.95
CA VAL A 66 8.97 -30.13 27.95
C VAL A 66 8.81 -28.68 28.39
N SER A 67 9.64 -28.23 29.34
CA SER A 67 9.70 -26.83 29.75
C SER A 67 11.10 -26.25 29.59
N ILE A 68 11.21 -25.13 28.89
CA ILE A 68 12.45 -24.38 28.66
C ILE A 68 12.23 -22.96 29.18
N THR A 69 12.69 -22.70 30.39
CA THR A 69 12.39 -21.46 31.13
C THR A 69 13.59 -20.53 31.30
N SER A 70 14.79 -20.99 30.96
CA SER A 70 16.01 -20.18 30.88
C SER A 70 17.01 -20.81 29.92
N GLY A 71 18.04 -20.06 29.52
CA GLY A 71 19.11 -20.56 28.66
C GLY A 71 18.76 -20.65 27.16
N ALA A 72 19.58 -21.37 26.42
CA ALA A 72 19.42 -21.57 24.98
C ALA A 72 19.63 -23.04 24.60
N VAL A 73 18.62 -23.64 24.00
CA VAL A 73 18.62 -25.04 23.57
C VAL A 73 18.88 -25.10 22.08
N VAL A 74 19.90 -25.84 21.68
CA VAL A 74 20.28 -26.03 20.28
C VAL A 74 19.71 -27.36 19.78
N LEU A 75 18.80 -27.27 18.81
CA LEU A 75 18.14 -28.40 18.19
C LEU A 75 18.89 -28.75 16.89
N THR A 76 19.44 -29.96 16.85
CA THR A 76 20.23 -30.52 15.74
C THR A 76 19.51 -31.62 14.98
N ASN A 77 18.47 -32.22 15.57
CA ASN A 77 17.64 -33.26 14.98
C ASN A 77 16.18 -32.98 15.31
N SER A 78 15.25 -33.57 14.57
CA SER A 78 13.83 -33.45 14.88
C SER A 78 13.49 -34.07 16.24
N THR A 79 12.63 -33.40 17.00
CA THR A 79 12.15 -33.96 18.26
C THR A 79 11.21 -35.14 17.99
N PRO A 80 11.09 -36.11 18.93
CA PRO A 80 9.95 -37.02 18.92
C PRO A 80 8.63 -36.22 19.07
N TRP A 81 7.48 -36.86 18.88
CA TRP A 81 6.18 -36.21 19.10
C TRP A 81 5.95 -36.00 20.60
N LEU A 82 6.23 -34.79 21.10
CA LEU A 82 6.12 -34.43 22.52
C LEU A 82 4.66 -34.17 22.92
N GLY A 83 4.39 -34.14 24.23
CA GLY A 83 3.11 -33.71 24.78
C GLY A 83 2.95 -32.19 24.68
N THR A 84 3.26 -31.48 25.76
CA THR A 84 3.26 -30.01 25.78
C THR A 84 4.68 -29.45 25.82
N VAL A 85 5.00 -28.50 24.95
CA VAL A 85 6.28 -27.77 24.96
C VAL A 85 6.03 -26.33 25.40
N VAL A 86 6.69 -25.87 26.45
CA VAL A 86 6.60 -24.49 26.96
C VAL A 86 7.95 -23.81 26.90
N ILE A 87 8.02 -22.66 26.25
CA ILE A 87 9.25 -21.87 26.10
C ILE A 87 8.97 -20.46 26.62
N SER A 88 9.73 -20.02 27.62
CA SER A 88 9.59 -18.69 28.25
C SER A 88 10.95 -18.21 28.75
N ASN A 89 11.29 -16.93 28.58
CA ASN A 89 12.62 -16.37 28.94
C ASN A 89 13.82 -17.21 28.46
N ALA A 90 13.67 -17.92 27.34
CA ALA A 90 14.64 -18.87 26.82
C ALA A 90 14.56 -18.94 25.28
N SER A 91 15.60 -19.50 24.65
CA SER A 91 15.63 -19.68 23.19
C SER A 91 15.72 -21.15 22.80
N LEU A 92 14.94 -21.57 21.80
CA LEU A 92 15.12 -22.82 21.07
C LEU A 92 15.64 -22.51 19.66
N ILE A 93 16.82 -23.03 19.32
CA ILE A 93 17.59 -22.67 18.13
C ILE A 93 17.61 -23.84 17.15
N PHE A 94 17.15 -23.63 15.92
CA PHE A 94 17.12 -24.62 14.85
C PHE A 94 18.39 -24.49 13.99
N THR A 95 19.11 -25.58 13.75
CA THR A 95 20.47 -25.52 13.19
C THR A 95 20.68 -26.17 11.82
N ASN A 96 19.72 -26.93 11.30
CA ASN A 96 19.76 -27.48 9.95
C ASN A 96 18.36 -27.54 9.32
N TRP A 97 18.32 -27.74 8.00
CA TRP A 97 17.07 -27.80 7.22
C TRP A 97 16.13 -28.96 7.60
N GLY A 98 16.68 -30.05 8.14
CA GLY A 98 15.89 -31.20 8.58
C GLY A 98 15.32 -31.05 9.99
N THR A 99 15.69 -30.00 10.72
CA THR A 99 15.33 -29.86 12.14
C THR A 99 13.88 -29.43 12.30
N SER A 100 13.06 -30.22 13.00
CA SER A 100 11.70 -29.83 13.35
C SER A 100 11.35 -30.05 14.83
N LEU A 101 10.52 -29.15 15.37
CA LEU A 101 9.86 -29.34 16.65
C LEU A 101 8.49 -29.98 16.42
N SER A 102 8.26 -31.14 17.04
CA SER A 102 7.02 -31.91 16.93
C SER A 102 6.38 -32.07 18.31
N ALA A 103 5.15 -31.61 18.50
CA ALA A 103 4.45 -31.72 19.79
C ALA A 103 2.93 -31.62 19.66
N GLU A 104 2.17 -32.18 20.60
CA GLU A 104 0.72 -31.96 20.63
C GLU A 104 0.39 -30.47 20.85
N THR A 105 1.07 -29.82 21.80
CA THR A 105 0.90 -28.38 22.07
C THR A 105 2.25 -27.67 22.19
N VAL A 106 2.41 -26.54 21.50
CA VAL A 106 3.60 -25.68 21.60
C VAL A 106 3.19 -24.30 22.09
N ASN A 107 3.74 -23.87 23.23
CA ASN A 107 3.50 -22.59 23.86
C ASN A 107 4.80 -21.78 23.94
N VAL A 108 4.88 -20.68 23.18
CA VAL A 108 5.97 -19.71 23.23
C VAL A 108 5.46 -18.46 23.93
N LEU A 109 5.84 -18.30 25.19
CA LEU A 109 5.32 -17.26 26.10
C LEU A 109 6.31 -16.11 26.25
N THR A 110 6.06 -15.18 27.18
CA THR A 110 6.89 -13.99 27.40
C THR A 110 8.39 -14.33 27.50
N GLY A 111 9.21 -13.66 26.67
CA GLY A 111 10.65 -13.85 26.60
C GLY A 111 11.09 -15.17 25.95
N GLY A 112 10.15 -16.03 25.53
CA GLY A 112 10.42 -17.25 24.79
C GLY A 112 10.70 -16.94 23.32
N VAL A 113 11.74 -17.57 22.75
CA VAL A 113 12.16 -17.34 21.37
C VAL A 113 12.36 -18.66 20.64
N LEU A 114 11.71 -18.86 19.49
CA LEU A 114 12.11 -19.84 18.49
C LEU A 114 12.98 -19.13 17.45
N ARG A 115 14.18 -19.62 17.18
CA ARG A 115 15.13 -18.89 16.32
C ARG A 115 15.85 -19.81 15.34
N ILE A 116 16.03 -19.33 14.12
CA ILE A 116 16.95 -19.94 13.16
C ILE A 116 18.39 -19.58 13.55
N SER A 117 19.30 -20.55 13.55
CA SER A 117 20.73 -20.30 13.84
C SER A 117 21.35 -19.32 12.85
N ASN A 118 22.59 -18.89 13.11
CA ASN A 118 23.28 -17.97 12.20
C ASN A 118 23.61 -18.64 10.86
N LEU A 119 23.75 -17.80 9.83
CA LEU A 119 24.03 -18.18 8.44
C LEU A 119 25.21 -19.15 8.31
N PHE A 120 25.11 -20.13 7.42
CA PHE A 120 26.29 -20.86 6.96
C PHE A 120 27.11 -19.94 6.03
N THR A 121 28.43 -20.03 6.12
CA THR A 121 29.37 -19.22 5.33
C THR A 121 29.59 -19.74 3.91
N ASN A 122 28.73 -20.62 3.38
CA ASN A 122 28.89 -21.27 2.07
C ASN A 122 27.59 -21.26 1.24
N ASP A 123 27.71 -21.61 -0.05
CA ASP A 123 26.69 -21.61 -1.11
C ASP A 123 25.47 -22.53 -0.87
N LEU A 124 25.23 -22.97 0.36
CA LEU A 124 24.16 -23.89 0.74
C LEU A 124 22.94 -23.13 1.28
N MET A 125 21.75 -23.71 1.07
CA MET A 125 20.49 -23.16 1.58
C MET A 125 20.60 -22.97 3.10
N SER A 126 20.24 -21.78 3.59
CA SER A 126 20.29 -21.47 5.03
C SER A 126 19.19 -22.18 5.81
N ASN A 127 19.35 -22.29 7.13
CA ASN A 127 18.49 -23.09 8.00
C ASN A 127 17.01 -22.69 7.97
N ASN A 128 16.14 -23.65 8.29
CA ASN A 128 14.71 -23.42 8.45
C ASN A 128 14.28 -23.62 9.90
N LEU A 129 13.08 -23.12 10.21
CA LEU A 129 12.39 -23.36 11.47
C LEU A 129 11.08 -24.04 11.14
N THR A 130 10.94 -25.30 11.52
CA THR A 130 9.74 -26.09 11.26
C THR A 130 9.10 -26.55 12.57
N VAL A 131 7.80 -26.26 12.73
CA VAL A 131 6.98 -26.73 13.86
C VAL A 131 5.80 -27.54 13.34
N TRP A 132 5.71 -28.81 13.77
CA TRP A 132 4.57 -29.69 13.57
C TRP A 132 3.82 -29.83 14.89
N CYS A 133 2.53 -29.48 14.92
CA CYS A 133 1.80 -29.58 16.18
C CYS A 133 0.30 -29.83 16.06
N GLY A 134 -0.33 -30.19 17.17
CA GLY A 134 -1.78 -30.14 17.32
C GLY A 134 -2.25 -28.70 17.47
N SER A 135 -1.67 -27.96 18.41
CA SER A 135 -1.94 -26.54 18.63
C SER A 135 -0.67 -25.73 18.89
N PHE A 136 -0.62 -24.51 18.34
CA PHE A 136 0.47 -23.55 18.51
C PHE A 136 -0.03 -22.26 19.16
N CYS A 137 0.62 -21.81 20.22
CA CYS A 137 0.33 -20.55 20.90
C CYS A 137 1.60 -19.70 20.99
N LEU A 138 1.59 -18.53 20.37
CA LEU A 138 2.61 -17.49 20.51
C LEU A 138 2.05 -16.35 21.38
N GLY A 139 2.34 -16.38 22.67
CA GLY A 139 1.88 -15.40 23.65
C GLY A 139 2.52 -14.01 23.49
N ILE A 140 1.99 -13.03 24.23
CA ILE A 140 2.54 -11.66 24.27
C ILE A 140 4.00 -11.70 24.74
N GLY A 141 4.88 -11.09 23.96
CA GLY A 141 6.33 -11.08 24.21
C GLY A 141 7.05 -12.37 23.81
N GLY A 142 6.36 -13.33 23.19
CA GLY A 142 6.98 -14.45 22.49
C GLY A 142 7.43 -14.05 21.08
N LEU A 143 8.50 -14.68 20.59
CA LEU A 143 9.11 -14.36 19.30
C LEU A 143 9.43 -15.63 18.49
N VAL A 144 9.10 -15.63 17.21
CA VAL A 144 9.63 -16.55 16.20
C VAL A 144 10.50 -15.74 15.25
N ASP A 145 11.81 -15.97 15.28
CA ASP A 145 12.83 -15.12 14.63
C ASP A 145 13.58 -15.85 13.51
N GLY A 146 13.35 -15.37 12.29
CA GLY A 146 14.11 -15.68 11.09
C GLY A 146 14.74 -14.44 10.45
N ASP A 147 14.83 -13.30 11.13
CA ASP A 147 15.38 -12.07 10.55
C ASP A 147 16.85 -12.26 10.14
N GLY A 148 17.17 -11.98 8.88
CA GLY A 148 18.52 -12.10 8.32
C GLY A 148 19.10 -13.51 8.30
N LYS A 149 18.26 -14.55 8.47
CA LYS A 149 18.71 -15.96 8.54
C LYS A 149 18.48 -16.75 7.24
N GLY A 150 18.22 -16.05 6.14
CA GLY A 150 18.10 -16.60 4.79
C GLY A 150 19.44 -16.68 4.07
N TRP A 151 19.48 -16.59 2.74
CA TRP A 151 20.77 -16.65 2.03
C TRP A 151 21.70 -15.50 2.44
N GLY A 152 22.98 -15.81 2.67
CA GLY A 152 24.00 -14.83 3.06
C GLY A 152 24.60 -14.10 1.86
N GLY A 153 24.99 -12.85 2.05
CA GLY A 153 25.84 -12.13 1.09
C GLY A 153 27.31 -12.48 1.28
N LEU A 154 28.11 -12.46 0.21
CA LEU A 154 29.56 -12.51 0.30
C LEU A 154 30.19 -11.18 -0.11
N SER A 155 31.32 -10.87 0.50
CA SER A 155 32.21 -9.80 0.04
C SER A 155 32.64 -10.05 -1.40
N ASN A 156 32.59 -9.01 -2.24
CA ASN A 156 33.04 -9.10 -3.63
C ASN A 156 32.28 -10.18 -4.46
N SER A 157 30.99 -10.40 -4.20
CA SER A 157 30.13 -11.32 -4.96
C SER A 157 28.73 -10.74 -5.17
N PRO A 158 27.97 -11.18 -6.20
CA PRO A 158 26.51 -11.09 -6.19
C PRO A 158 25.92 -11.74 -4.93
N GLY A 159 24.71 -11.33 -4.57
CA GLY A 159 23.97 -11.97 -3.48
C GLY A 159 23.60 -13.40 -3.83
N TYR A 160 23.61 -14.29 -2.84
CA TYR A 160 23.18 -15.67 -3.02
C TYR A 160 21.66 -15.86 -2.92
N GLY A 161 21.21 -16.99 -3.44
CA GLY A 161 19.79 -17.38 -3.51
C GLY A 161 19.19 -17.14 -4.89
N PRO A 162 18.02 -17.75 -5.19
CA PRO A 162 17.40 -17.72 -6.52
C PRO A 162 17.03 -16.31 -7.01
N GLY A 163 16.91 -15.34 -6.09
CA GLY A 163 16.71 -13.92 -6.37
C GLY A 163 17.87 -13.08 -5.88
N GLY A 164 19.11 -13.58 -5.91
CA GLY A 164 20.29 -12.84 -5.48
C GLY A 164 20.45 -11.48 -6.16
N GLY A 165 20.78 -10.44 -5.39
CA GLY A 165 21.06 -9.11 -5.93
C GLY A 165 22.35 -9.10 -6.75
N GLY A 166 22.31 -8.58 -7.97
CA GLY A 166 23.45 -8.49 -8.86
C GLY A 166 24.47 -7.44 -8.41
N ARG A 167 25.65 -7.51 -9.03
CA ARG A 167 26.75 -6.56 -8.84
C ARG A 167 27.27 -6.13 -10.20
N VAL A 168 27.48 -4.83 -10.40
CA VAL A 168 28.30 -4.26 -11.48
C VAL A 168 29.20 -3.23 -10.86
N ASP A 169 30.48 -3.27 -11.22
CA ASP A 169 31.54 -2.37 -10.76
C ASP A 169 31.47 -2.03 -9.26
N ASN A 170 30.83 -0.91 -8.94
CA ASN A 170 30.81 -0.24 -7.65
C ASN A 170 29.43 -0.23 -6.98
N GLU A 171 28.45 -0.89 -7.59
CA GLU A 171 27.05 -0.81 -7.20
C GLU A 171 26.41 -2.19 -7.08
N ALA A 172 25.39 -2.27 -6.22
CA ALA A 172 24.74 -3.52 -5.85
C ALA A 172 23.23 -3.42 -5.95
N GLY A 173 22.62 -4.48 -6.49
CA GLY A 173 21.18 -4.71 -6.45
C GLY A 173 20.76 -5.37 -5.15
N GLY A 174 19.50 -5.15 -4.76
CA GLY A 174 18.88 -5.83 -3.63
C GLY A 174 18.46 -7.26 -3.99
N GLY A 175 18.37 -8.13 -2.98
CA GLY A 175 17.82 -9.47 -3.14
C GLY A 175 16.31 -9.43 -3.41
N GLY A 176 15.80 -10.43 -4.12
CA GLY A 176 14.38 -10.65 -4.42
C GLY A 176 13.87 -11.99 -3.89
N HIS A 177 12.58 -12.03 -3.54
CA HIS A 177 11.87 -13.25 -3.13
C HIS A 177 10.39 -13.19 -3.52
N GLY A 178 9.52 -12.66 -2.66
CA GLY A 178 8.12 -12.41 -3.01
C GLY A 178 7.96 -11.19 -3.91
N GLY A 179 8.79 -10.17 -3.71
CA GLY A 179 8.95 -9.00 -4.58
C GLY A 179 10.36 -8.93 -5.15
N ARG A 180 10.53 -8.26 -6.29
CA ARG A 180 11.85 -8.04 -6.89
C ARG A 180 12.69 -7.10 -6.03
N GLY A 181 14.01 -7.26 -6.05
CA GLY A 181 14.94 -6.34 -5.41
C GLY A 181 15.01 -4.99 -6.14
N GLY A 182 15.56 -3.98 -5.46
CA GLY A 182 15.90 -2.69 -6.06
C GLY A 182 17.15 -2.79 -6.94
N SER A 183 17.25 -1.95 -7.96
CA SER A 183 18.39 -1.89 -8.88
C SER A 183 18.97 -0.49 -8.89
N TYR A 184 20.25 -0.30 -8.57
CA TYR A 184 20.91 1.00 -8.65
C TYR A 184 21.98 1.01 -9.76
N SER A 185 22.01 2.07 -10.57
CA SER A 185 22.98 2.31 -11.66
C SER A 185 23.27 1.11 -12.58
N GLY A 186 22.25 0.31 -12.89
CA GLY A 186 22.37 -0.85 -13.78
C GLY A 186 22.72 -2.17 -13.08
N ALA A 187 22.89 -2.18 -11.75
CA ALA A 187 23.05 -3.42 -10.98
C ALA A 187 21.81 -4.30 -11.10
N PRO A 188 21.93 -5.56 -11.59
CA PRO A 188 20.79 -6.45 -11.74
C PRO A 188 20.04 -6.60 -10.41
N ARG A 189 18.72 -6.42 -10.43
CA ARG A 189 17.86 -6.68 -9.27
C ARG A 189 17.62 -8.18 -9.08
N GLY A 190 17.43 -8.59 -7.84
CA GLY A 190 16.96 -9.93 -7.52
C GLY A 190 15.55 -10.20 -8.06
N ALA A 191 15.35 -11.35 -8.69
CA ALA A 191 14.05 -11.78 -9.20
C ALA A 191 13.15 -12.35 -8.10
N THR A 192 11.84 -12.42 -8.37
CA THR A 192 10.91 -13.19 -7.55
C THR A 192 11.14 -14.69 -7.73
N ASN A 193 10.95 -15.47 -6.68
CA ASN A 193 11.13 -16.92 -6.68
C ASN A 193 10.28 -17.56 -5.58
N ASP A 194 10.21 -18.89 -5.50
CA ASP A 194 9.37 -19.66 -4.56
C ASP A 194 7.85 -19.58 -4.83
N SER A 195 7.08 -20.47 -4.20
CA SER A 195 5.63 -20.59 -4.37
C SER A 195 4.86 -19.51 -3.59
N LEU A 196 3.86 -18.90 -4.24
CA LEU A 196 2.92 -17.97 -3.60
C LEU A 196 2.08 -18.65 -2.50
N THR A 197 1.71 -19.90 -2.73
CA THR A 197 0.73 -20.62 -1.90
C THR A 197 1.39 -21.60 -0.92
N ALA A 198 2.64 -21.96 -1.14
CA ALA A 198 3.41 -22.86 -0.29
C ALA A 198 4.91 -22.47 -0.26
N PRO A 199 5.25 -21.28 0.25
CA PRO A 199 6.62 -20.80 0.28
C PRO A 199 7.45 -21.63 1.26
N VAL A 200 8.59 -22.12 0.81
CA VAL A 200 9.50 -22.98 1.58
C VAL A 200 10.95 -22.54 1.52
N PHE A 201 11.29 -21.58 0.66
CA PHE A 201 12.66 -21.13 0.47
C PHE A 201 12.96 -19.87 1.28
N PRO A 202 14.17 -19.75 1.83
CA PRO A 202 14.61 -18.51 2.47
C PRO A 202 14.83 -17.41 1.44
N GLY A 203 14.72 -16.16 1.91
CA GLY A 203 14.99 -14.95 1.14
C GLY A 203 16.43 -14.87 0.66
N SER A 204 16.63 -14.24 -0.49
CA SER A 204 17.93 -14.08 -1.15
C SER A 204 18.72 -12.89 -0.60
N ALA A 205 20.04 -12.96 -0.69
CA ALA A 205 20.93 -11.88 -0.27
C ALA A 205 21.00 -10.74 -1.30
N GLY A 206 21.36 -9.54 -0.85
CA GLY A 206 21.75 -8.44 -1.72
C GLY A 206 23.19 -8.57 -2.24
N GLY A 207 23.51 -7.82 -3.30
CA GLY A 207 24.86 -7.79 -3.89
C GLY A 207 25.87 -7.02 -3.03
N SER A 208 27.16 -7.30 -3.20
CA SER A 208 28.27 -6.57 -2.58
C SER A 208 28.76 -5.41 -3.46
N SER A 209 29.38 -4.39 -2.86
CA SER A 209 30.02 -3.25 -3.54
C SER A 209 31.52 -3.14 -3.23
N LEU A 210 32.29 -2.53 -4.14
CA LEU A 210 33.74 -2.31 -3.99
C LEU A 210 34.18 -0.85 -3.71
N LYS A 211 33.30 0.16 -3.80
CA LYS A 211 33.73 1.57 -3.77
C LYS A 211 33.93 2.07 -2.32
N TYR A 212 35.11 2.62 -2.03
CA TYR A 212 35.47 3.29 -0.76
C TYR A 212 35.52 2.41 0.50
N GLN A 213 35.46 1.07 0.38
CA GLN A 213 35.43 0.19 1.54
C GLN A 213 36.53 -0.87 1.49
N SER A 214 37.50 -0.71 2.39
CA SER A 214 38.48 -1.75 2.74
C SER A 214 38.23 -2.17 4.19
N PRO A 215 37.82 -3.41 4.47
CA PRO A 215 37.56 -4.51 3.51
C PRO A 215 36.19 -4.40 2.80
N PRO A 216 35.99 -5.09 1.64
CA PRO A 216 34.70 -5.17 0.97
C PRO A 216 33.64 -5.82 1.87
N GLN A 217 32.46 -5.23 1.93
CA GLN A 217 31.39 -5.71 2.81
C GLN A 217 30.41 -6.63 2.05
N PRO A 218 29.87 -7.67 2.71
CA PRO A 218 28.84 -8.50 2.11
C PRO A 218 27.51 -7.72 2.01
N GLY A 219 26.70 -8.06 1.01
CA GLY A 219 25.31 -7.59 0.95
C GLY A 219 24.46 -8.13 2.09
N GLY A 220 23.33 -7.48 2.34
CA GLY A 220 22.40 -7.87 3.39
C GLY A 220 21.88 -9.29 3.16
N ALA A 221 21.87 -10.11 4.21
CA ALA A 221 21.33 -11.47 4.15
C ALA A 221 19.80 -11.45 4.02
N GLY A 222 19.23 -12.40 3.29
CA GLY A 222 17.78 -12.55 3.21
C GLY A 222 17.15 -13.03 4.52
N GLY A 223 15.82 -13.00 4.63
CA GLY A 223 15.09 -13.58 5.76
C GLY A 223 14.99 -15.10 5.69
N GLY A 224 14.88 -15.78 6.83
CA GLY A 224 14.81 -17.23 6.92
C GLY A 224 13.47 -17.83 6.48
N ALA A 225 13.39 -19.17 6.48
CA ALA A 225 12.17 -19.91 6.17
C ALA A 225 11.52 -20.46 7.46
N ILE A 226 10.27 -20.07 7.71
CA ILE A 226 9.47 -20.45 8.89
C ILE A 226 8.26 -21.25 8.43
N ARG A 227 8.13 -22.49 8.90
CA ARG A 227 6.95 -23.34 8.73
C ARG A 227 6.28 -23.65 10.06
N ILE A 228 5.01 -23.28 10.19
CA ILE A 228 4.15 -23.69 11.31
C ILE A 228 2.99 -24.49 10.73
N ALA A 229 2.91 -25.77 11.07
CA ALA A 229 1.84 -26.66 10.64
C ALA A 229 1.11 -27.21 11.87
N ALA A 230 -0.06 -26.64 12.16
CA ALA A 230 -0.95 -27.10 13.21
C ALA A 230 -2.16 -27.84 12.63
N THR A 231 -2.50 -29.01 13.15
CA THR A 231 -3.72 -29.74 12.75
C THR A 231 -4.99 -29.12 13.35
N GLY A 232 -4.85 -28.42 14.49
CA GLY A 232 -5.89 -27.70 15.21
C GLY A 232 -5.70 -26.18 15.14
N THR A 233 -5.37 -25.57 16.28
CA THR A 233 -5.43 -24.11 16.45
C THR A 233 -4.05 -23.45 16.43
N VAL A 234 -3.92 -22.32 15.74
CA VAL A 234 -2.79 -21.40 15.86
C VAL A 234 -3.29 -20.10 16.49
N SER A 235 -2.72 -19.69 17.62
CA SER A 235 -3.01 -18.42 18.30
C SER A 235 -1.75 -17.55 18.35
N ILE A 236 -1.85 -16.31 17.90
CA ILE A 236 -0.73 -15.38 17.79
C ILE A 236 -1.07 -14.08 18.52
N ALA A 237 -0.23 -13.70 19.48
CA ALA A 237 -0.22 -12.41 20.15
C ALA A 237 1.18 -11.77 20.22
N GLY A 238 2.22 -12.57 19.96
CA GLY A 238 3.61 -12.13 19.79
C GLY A 238 4.01 -11.85 18.33
N ILE A 239 5.30 -11.99 18.03
CA ILE A 239 5.90 -11.61 16.74
C ILE A 239 6.44 -12.83 16.00
N ILE A 240 6.08 -12.99 14.73
CA ILE A 240 6.71 -13.90 13.77
C ILE A 240 7.39 -13.03 12.71
N THR A 241 8.70 -13.17 12.53
CA THR A 241 9.48 -12.26 11.68
C THR A 241 10.51 -13.01 10.85
N ALA A 242 10.58 -12.70 9.56
CA ALA A 242 11.54 -13.23 8.59
C ALA A 242 12.01 -12.13 7.62
N ASN A 243 12.42 -10.98 8.16
CA ASN A 243 12.87 -9.85 7.37
C ASN A 243 14.26 -10.06 6.79
N GLY A 244 14.53 -9.43 5.66
CA GLY A 244 15.87 -9.25 5.13
C GLY A 244 16.69 -8.27 5.97
N SER A 245 18.00 -8.46 5.98
CA SER A 245 18.96 -7.60 6.67
C SER A 245 19.40 -6.41 5.81
N TYR A 246 19.84 -5.36 6.50
CA TYR A 246 20.47 -4.19 5.91
C TYR A 246 21.77 -4.54 5.18
N GLY A 247 21.93 -4.03 3.96
CA GLY A 247 23.18 -4.05 3.21
C GLY A 247 24.09 -2.88 3.62
N PRO A 248 25.27 -3.11 4.22
CA PRO A 248 26.13 -2.03 4.67
C PRO A 248 26.84 -1.31 3.50
N GLY A 249 27.17 -0.04 3.66
CA GLY A 249 27.94 0.71 2.67
C GLY A 249 27.14 1.06 1.42
N ARG A 250 27.55 0.51 0.27
CA ARG A 250 26.78 0.54 -0.99
C ARG A 250 26.35 -0.87 -1.41
N CYS A 251 26.21 -1.77 -0.44
CA CYS A 251 25.77 -3.13 -0.69
C CYS A 251 24.24 -3.21 -0.63
N GLY A 252 23.66 -4.08 -1.45
CA GLY A 252 22.22 -4.24 -1.55
C GLY A 252 21.62 -4.87 -0.29
N GLY A 253 20.37 -4.54 0.00
CA GLY A 253 19.61 -5.15 1.09
C GLY A 253 19.17 -6.58 0.75
N GLY A 254 19.07 -7.43 1.78
CA GLY A 254 18.54 -8.78 1.61
C GLY A 254 17.01 -8.79 1.47
N SER A 255 16.44 -9.77 0.78
CA SER A 255 14.98 -9.87 0.65
C SER A 255 14.33 -10.40 1.92
N GLY A 256 13.02 -10.18 2.09
CA GLY A 256 12.22 -10.94 3.05
C GLY A 256 12.25 -12.44 2.76
N GLY A 257 12.00 -13.26 3.80
CA GLY A 257 12.01 -14.71 3.75
C GLY A 257 10.64 -15.35 3.47
N ALA A 258 10.46 -16.59 3.92
CA ALA A 258 9.22 -17.34 3.79
C ALA A 258 8.56 -17.56 5.17
N ILE A 259 7.27 -17.26 5.27
CA ILE A 259 6.43 -17.65 6.41
C ILE A 259 5.25 -18.44 5.89
N PHE A 260 5.17 -19.72 6.26
CA PHE A 260 4.10 -20.61 5.87
C PHE A 260 3.38 -21.13 7.12
N ILE A 261 2.11 -20.77 7.28
CA ILE A 261 1.25 -21.21 8.38
C ILE A 261 0.10 -22.06 7.83
N THR A 262 -0.12 -23.22 8.42
CA THR A 262 -1.31 -24.06 8.19
C THR A 262 -1.98 -24.33 9.53
N ALA A 263 -3.28 -24.05 9.63
CA ALA A 263 -4.07 -24.28 10.82
C ALA A 263 -5.50 -24.66 10.45
N ARG A 264 -6.22 -25.39 11.30
CA ARG A 264 -7.69 -25.45 11.16
C ARG A 264 -8.29 -24.09 11.54
N ASP A 265 -7.94 -23.59 12.72
CA ASP A 265 -8.40 -22.29 13.23
C ASP A 265 -7.20 -21.37 13.51
N LEU A 266 -7.24 -20.14 13.01
CA LEU A 266 -6.20 -19.13 13.26
C LEU A 266 -6.77 -17.94 14.03
N TYR A 267 -6.21 -17.67 15.21
CA TYR A 267 -6.53 -16.50 16.01
C TYR A 267 -5.33 -15.54 16.09
N GLY A 268 -5.58 -14.25 15.87
CA GLY A 268 -4.56 -13.20 15.99
C GLY A 268 -5.07 -12.06 16.87
N ALA A 269 -4.34 -11.74 17.95
CA ALA A 269 -4.60 -10.55 18.75
C ALA A 269 -4.20 -9.28 17.97
N ALA A 270 -4.69 -8.11 18.39
CA ALA A 270 -4.29 -6.82 17.79
C ALA A 270 -2.78 -6.54 17.89
N THR A 271 -2.09 -7.15 18.86
CA THR A 271 -0.64 -7.06 19.04
C THR A 271 0.15 -8.03 18.15
N ALA A 272 -0.53 -8.95 17.46
CA ALA A 272 0.14 -9.95 16.64
C ALA A 272 0.80 -9.29 15.42
N VAL A 273 2.04 -9.68 15.15
CA VAL A 273 2.80 -9.21 13.99
C VAL A 273 3.36 -10.43 13.26
N VAL A 274 3.04 -10.56 11.97
CA VAL A 274 3.63 -11.55 11.08
C VAL A 274 4.26 -10.79 9.91
N ARG A 275 5.59 -10.84 9.77
CA ARG A 275 6.27 -10.01 8.75
C ARG A 275 7.43 -10.69 8.06
N ALA A 276 7.58 -10.42 6.77
CA ALA A 276 8.68 -10.87 5.93
C ALA A 276 9.11 -9.72 5.01
N ASN A 277 9.55 -8.60 5.58
CA ASN A 277 9.88 -7.39 4.84
C ASN A 277 11.30 -7.43 4.26
N GLY A 278 11.53 -6.70 3.17
CA GLY A 278 12.86 -6.50 2.60
C GLY A 278 13.77 -5.63 3.48
N GLY A 279 15.07 -5.89 3.44
CA GLY A 279 16.08 -5.12 4.14
C GLY A 279 16.54 -3.88 3.37
N ASN A 280 16.93 -2.83 4.07
CA ASN A 280 17.42 -1.59 3.44
C ASN A 280 18.73 -1.82 2.67
N GLY A 281 18.85 -1.21 1.48
CA GLY A 281 20.15 -1.04 0.83
C GLY A 281 20.99 -0.01 1.57
N GLY A 282 22.31 -0.08 1.40
CA GLY A 282 23.22 0.91 1.94
C GLY A 282 23.21 2.25 1.18
N GLY A 283 23.66 3.31 1.85
CA GLY A 283 23.93 4.61 1.23
C GLY A 283 25.11 5.34 1.88
N GLN A 284 25.99 5.94 1.05
CA GLN A 284 27.03 6.90 1.48
C GLN A 284 27.06 8.09 0.51
N SER A 285 27.49 9.27 1.00
CA SER A 285 27.55 10.54 0.24
C SER A 285 28.11 10.33 -1.18
N GLY A 286 27.23 10.42 -2.19
CA GLY A 286 27.56 10.22 -3.61
C GLY A 286 27.07 8.90 -4.25
N GLY A 287 26.15 8.14 -3.64
CA GLY A 287 25.35 7.11 -4.33
C GLY A 287 24.73 6.03 -3.43
N ALA A 288 23.65 5.43 -3.93
CA ALA A 288 22.80 4.46 -3.23
C ALA A 288 23.03 3.01 -3.71
N SER A 289 22.28 2.07 -3.15
CA SER A 289 22.25 0.66 -3.56
C SER A 289 20.83 0.12 -3.45
N GLY A 290 20.54 -1.00 -4.13
CA GLY A 290 19.20 -1.55 -4.21
C GLY A 290 18.67 -2.07 -2.88
N GLY A 291 17.46 -1.65 -2.50
CA GLY A 291 16.74 -2.22 -1.35
C GLY A 291 16.26 -3.65 -1.61
N GLY A 292 16.16 -4.48 -0.58
CA GLY A 292 15.62 -5.82 -0.70
C GLY A 292 14.12 -5.82 -1.00
N GLY A 293 13.66 -6.78 -1.81
CA GLY A 293 12.25 -7.04 -2.06
C GLY A 293 11.57 -7.72 -0.86
N GLY A 294 10.25 -7.57 -0.74
CA GLY A 294 9.46 -8.27 0.28
C GLY A 294 9.47 -9.79 0.09
N GLY A 295 9.19 -10.52 1.16
CA GLY A 295 9.16 -11.99 1.23
C GLY A 295 7.82 -12.60 0.83
N ARG A 296 7.63 -13.87 1.15
CA ARG A 296 6.37 -14.60 0.91
C ARG A 296 5.75 -15.06 2.21
N ILE A 297 4.49 -14.68 2.41
CA ILE A 297 3.68 -15.15 3.55
C ILE A 297 2.49 -15.91 2.98
N ALA A 298 2.31 -17.18 3.36
CA ALA A 298 1.13 -17.96 3.02
C ALA A 298 0.47 -18.49 4.29
N ILE A 299 -0.82 -18.23 4.43
CA ILE A 299 -1.60 -18.64 5.59
C ILE A 299 -2.83 -19.42 5.12
N TRP A 300 -2.87 -20.70 5.48
CA TRP A 300 -3.99 -21.59 5.19
C TRP A 300 -4.79 -21.86 6.45
N ARG A 301 -6.10 -21.55 6.42
CA ARG A 301 -7.01 -21.74 7.55
C ARG A 301 -8.41 -22.18 7.13
N SER A 302 -9.14 -22.88 7.98
CA SER A 302 -10.57 -23.17 7.76
C SER A 302 -11.51 -22.27 8.57
N GLY A 303 -11.00 -21.65 9.64
CA GLY A 303 -11.74 -20.76 10.54
C GLY A 303 -10.84 -19.84 11.37
N GLY A 304 -11.44 -19.11 12.32
CA GLY A 304 -10.78 -18.20 13.26
C GLY A 304 -10.84 -16.71 12.90
N ASP A 305 -10.34 -15.85 13.79
CA ASP A 305 -10.34 -14.39 13.66
C ASP A 305 -8.93 -13.82 13.87
N PHE A 306 -8.39 -13.10 12.87
CA PHE A 306 -7.06 -12.50 12.95
C PHE A 306 -7.16 -10.97 12.90
N ALA A 307 -6.82 -10.32 14.02
CA ALA A 307 -6.88 -8.85 14.17
C ALA A 307 -5.50 -8.17 14.14
N GLY A 308 -4.41 -8.93 13.97
CA GLY A 308 -3.05 -8.42 13.94
C GLY A 308 -2.60 -7.92 12.56
N SER A 309 -1.32 -7.58 12.44
CA SER A 309 -0.71 -7.13 11.19
C SER A 309 0.01 -8.27 10.46
N VAL A 310 -0.15 -8.33 9.14
CA VAL A 310 0.62 -9.22 8.24
C VAL A 310 1.24 -8.38 7.13
N THR A 311 2.57 -8.33 7.06
CA THR A 311 3.30 -7.47 6.10
C THR A 311 4.41 -8.21 5.37
N ALA A 312 4.50 -8.00 4.07
CA ALA A 312 5.61 -8.44 3.24
C ALA A 312 6.10 -7.24 2.42
N ASP A 313 6.42 -6.14 3.09
CA ASP A 313 6.72 -4.88 2.45
C ASP A 313 8.16 -4.82 1.94
N ARG A 314 8.40 -3.86 1.04
CA ARG A 314 9.75 -3.45 0.64
C ARG A 314 10.47 -2.71 1.77
N ALA A 315 11.77 -2.53 1.60
CA ALA A 315 12.61 -1.83 2.54
C ALA A 315 12.15 -0.37 2.81
N PRO A 316 11.95 0.06 4.08
CA PRO A 316 11.50 1.41 4.41
C PRO A 316 12.66 2.41 4.33
N ALA A 317 12.67 3.23 3.26
CA ALA A 317 13.43 4.47 3.11
C ALA A 317 14.94 4.39 3.42
N GLY A 318 15.76 4.23 2.38
CA GLY A 318 17.22 4.27 2.51
C GLY A 318 17.99 4.17 1.20
N GLY A 319 17.60 4.94 0.18
CA GLY A 319 18.28 5.01 -1.12
C GLY A 319 17.44 4.40 -2.25
N ASP A 320 17.03 5.25 -3.18
CA ASP A 320 16.43 4.81 -4.44
C ASP A 320 17.41 3.96 -5.26
N PRO A 321 16.95 2.94 -6.02
CA PRO A 321 15.57 2.46 -6.13
C PRO A 321 15.19 1.39 -5.10
N LEU A 322 13.94 1.52 -4.60
CA LEU A 322 13.33 0.61 -3.65
C LEU A 322 13.06 -0.76 -4.29
N GLY A 323 13.14 -1.83 -3.48
CA GLY A 323 12.59 -3.13 -3.87
C GLY A 323 11.07 -3.09 -4.02
N GLU A 324 10.48 -4.12 -4.60
CA GLU A 324 9.05 -4.29 -4.70
C GLU A 324 8.49 -4.99 -3.44
N PRO A 325 7.24 -4.70 -3.05
CA PRO A 325 6.54 -5.48 -2.03
C PRO A 325 6.46 -6.96 -2.43
N GLY A 326 6.49 -7.82 -1.42
CA GLY A 326 6.27 -9.25 -1.55
C GLY A 326 4.80 -9.63 -1.46
N THR A 327 4.53 -10.92 -1.25
CA THR A 327 3.18 -11.47 -1.35
C THR A 327 2.65 -11.98 -0.03
N VAL A 328 1.39 -11.66 0.28
CA VAL A 328 0.64 -12.24 1.39
C VAL A 328 -0.56 -13.00 0.82
N TYR A 329 -0.58 -14.32 0.99
CA TYR A 329 -1.62 -15.20 0.50
C TYR A 329 -2.48 -15.73 1.66
N TRP A 330 -3.80 -15.62 1.50
CA TRP A 330 -4.80 -16.17 2.42
C TRP A 330 -5.57 -17.29 1.73
N GLY A 331 -5.32 -18.53 2.17
CA GLY A 331 -5.99 -19.72 1.65
C GLY A 331 -7.03 -20.27 2.62
N ILE A 332 -8.12 -20.82 2.08
CA ILE A 332 -9.09 -21.61 2.86
C ILE A 332 -8.79 -23.09 2.69
N LEU A 333 -8.57 -23.81 3.78
CA LEU A 333 -8.46 -25.27 3.72
C LEU A 333 -9.84 -25.84 3.32
N PRO A 334 -9.91 -26.72 2.30
CA PRO A 334 -11.16 -27.35 1.93
C PRO A 334 -11.70 -28.12 3.15
N ARG A 335 -12.95 -27.85 3.53
CA ARG A 335 -13.63 -28.61 4.58
C ARG A 335 -13.59 -30.09 4.18
N PRO A 336 -13.27 -31.03 5.10
CA PRO A 336 -13.38 -32.44 4.80
C PRO A 336 -14.81 -32.73 4.32
N GLN A 337 -14.97 -33.03 3.03
CA GLN A 337 -16.18 -33.67 2.52
C GLN A 337 -16.16 -35.06 3.13
N VAL A 338 -17.09 -35.34 4.04
CA VAL A 338 -17.30 -36.69 4.57
C VAL A 338 -17.71 -37.55 3.38
N ALA A 339 -16.78 -38.32 2.82
CA ALA A 339 -17.13 -39.40 1.91
C ALA A 339 -17.98 -40.40 2.71
N PRO A 340 -19.10 -40.92 2.16
CA PRO A 340 -19.86 -41.97 2.81
C PRO A 340 -18.94 -43.16 3.04
N SER A 341 -18.85 -43.58 4.29
CA SER A 341 -18.11 -44.79 4.68
C SER A 341 -18.75 -46.00 4.01
N ASN A 342 -18.07 -46.59 3.03
CA ASN A 342 -18.41 -47.92 2.56
C ASN A 342 -17.94 -48.90 3.63
N SER A 343 -18.89 -49.39 4.43
CA SER A 343 -18.67 -50.44 5.42
C SER A 343 -18.44 -51.78 4.71
N PHE A 344 -17.20 -52.27 4.73
CA PHE A 344 -16.96 -53.70 4.61
C PHE A 344 -16.98 -54.32 6.02
N GLY A 345 -17.76 -55.38 6.18
CA GLY A 345 -18.00 -56.05 7.45
C GLY A 345 -16.72 -56.57 8.12
N ARG A 346 -16.70 -56.47 9.44
CA ARG A 346 -15.64 -56.90 10.38
C ARG A 346 -14.24 -56.33 10.08
N GLY A 347 -14.01 -55.14 10.62
CA GLY A 347 -12.82 -54.89 11.46
C GLY A 347 -11.56 -54.32 10.80
N ALA A 348 -11.54 -53.97 9.52
CA ALA A 348 -10.41 -53.26 8.91
C ALA A 348 -10.86 -51.92 8.31
N SER A 349 -10.25 -50.82 8.77
CA SER A 349 -10.46 -49.49 8.21
C SER A 349 -9.23 -49.11 7.38
N ILE A 350 -9.34 -49.05 6.06
CA ILE A 350 -8.30 -48.44 5.21
C ILE A 350 -8.60 -46.94 5.13
N ARG A 351 -7.68 -46.11 5.63
CA ARG A 351 -7.72 -44.65 5.41
C ARG A 351 -6.55 -44.25 4.51
N THR A 352 -6.86 -43.79 3.31
CA THR A 352 -5.91 -43.13 2.42
C THR A 352 -5.82 -41.65 2.82
N LEU A 353 -4.65 -41.18 3.27
CA LEU A 353 -4.40 -39.75 3.44
C LEU A 353 -4.01 -39.16 2.08
N ALA A 354 -4.63 -38.04 1.71
CA ALA A 354 -4.27 -37.33 0.48
C ALA A 354 -2.86 -36.72 0.57
N PRO A 355 -2.14 -36.56 -0.54
CA PRO A 355 -0.73 -36.17 -0.52
C PRO A 355 -0.55 -34.72 -0.05
N VAL A 356 0.45 -34.48 0.79
CA VAL A 356 1.05 -33.15 1.00
C VAL A 356 2.54 -33.29 0.70
N GLY A 357 2.96 -32.83 -0.48
CA GLY A 357 4.37 -32.76 -0.88
C GLY A 357 5.02 -34.09 -1.27
N GLY A 358 4.90 -34.47 -2.55
CA GLY A 358 5.98 -35.13 -3.31
C GLY A 358 6.48 -36.55 -2.96
N GLU A 359 6.21 -37.13 -1.78
CA GLU A 359 6.73 -38.47 -1.41
C GLU A 359 5.61 -39.46 -1.10
N THR A 360 5.65 -40.65 -1.72
CA THR A 360 4.72 -41.76 -1.46
C THR A 360 5.24 -42.68 -0.36
N ASN A 361 4.82 -42.46 0.88
CA ASN A 361 4.88 -43.48 1.93
C ASN A 361 3.51 -44.16 2.07
N LEU A 362 3.42 -45.45 1.70
CA LEU A 362 2.23 -46.25 1.94
C LEU A 362 2.36 -46.97 3.28
N LEU A 363 1.62 -46.51 4.30
CA LEU A 363 1.52 -47.18 5.59
C LEU A 363 0.38 -48.23 5.53
N LEU A 364 0.72 -49.52 5.58
CA LEU A 364 -0.26 -50.60 5.70
C LEU A 364 -0.39 -51.00 7.18
N ALA A 365 -1.47 -50.60 7.84
CA ALA A 365 -1.78 -51.04 9.20
C ALA A 365 -2.83 -52.17 9.16
N LEU A 366 -2.42 -53.40 9.51
CA LEU A 366 -3.35 -54.48 9.83
C LEU A 366 -3.59 -54.45 11.35
N CYS A 367 -4.81 -54.17 11.78
CA CYS A 367 -5.19 -54.31 13.18
C CYS A 367 -5.80 -55.69 13.41
N ASP A 368 -5.23 -56.49 14.33
CA ASP A 368 -5.95 -57.64 14.90
C ASP A 368 -6.80 -57.15 16.07
N SER A 369 -8.07 -57.53 16.08
CA SER A 369 -9.02 -57.19 17.13
C SER A 369 -9.15 -58.35 18.12
N GLY A 370 -8.23 -58.43 19.07
CA GLY A 370 -8.33 -59.30 20.25
C GLY A 370 -8.63 -58.49 21.52
N PRO A 371 -9.52 -58.95 22.42
CA PRO A 371 -9.94 -58.17 23.58
C PRO A 371 -8.94 -58.35 24.73
N SER A 372 -7.86 -57.58 24.74
CA SER A 372 -7.14 -57.29 25.98
C SER A 372 -6.22 -56.10 25.78
N THR A 373 -6.54 -55.02 26.49
CA THR A 373 -5.66 -53.96 26.98
C THR A 373 -4.29 -53.85 26.28
N ASN A 374 -4.10 -52.85 25.42
CA ASN A 374 -2.92 -51.97 25.38
C ASN A 374 -3.00 -50.98 24.20
N ALA A 375 -2.30 -49.86 24.36
CA ALA A 375 -2.40 -48.63 23.61
C ALA A 375 -2.18 -48.77 22.08
N MET A 376 -2.98 -48.02 21.32
CA MET A 376 -2.71 -47.73 19.91
C MET A 376 -1.52 -46.78 19.83
N GLN A 377 -0.38 -47.25 19.33
CA GLN A 377 0.81 -46.43 19.09
C GLN A 377 0.88 -46.07 17.60
N TRP A 378 0.73 -44.79 17.27
CA TRP A 378 0.94 -44.28 15.91
C TRP A 378 2.43 -43.96 15.73
N ALA A 379 3.14 -44.74 14.93
CA ALA A 379 4.52 -44.44 14.53
C ALA A 379 4.50 -43.77 13.15
N LEU A 380 4.82 -42.47 13.10
CA LEU A 380 5.14 -41.75 11.89
C LEU A 380 6.60 -42.07 11.53
N LEU A 381 6.84 -43.01 10.60
CA LEU A 381 8.18 -43.28 10.07
C LEU A 381 8.47 -42.33 8.91
N ALA A 382 9.31 -41.34 9.15
CA ALA A 382 9.98 -40.59 8.09
C ALA A 382 11.50 -40.65 8.33
N THR A 383 12.18 -41.23 7.34
CA THR A 383 13.64 -41.24 7.09
C THR A 383 14.51 -42.31 7.78
N ASN A 384 15.46 -42.79 6.98
CA ASN A 384 16.38 -43.90 7.21
C ASN A 384 17.55 -43.50 8.11
N ASP A 385 17.71 -44.14 9.27
CA ASP A 385 19.00 -44.59 9.84
C ASP A 385 18.77 -45.11 11.27
N PHE A 386 19.10 -46.39 11.52
CA PHE A 386 19.33 -46.89 12.88
C PHE A 386 20.51 -47.86 12.89
N LEU A 387 21.65 -47.39 13.39
CA LEU A 387 22.64 -48.20 14.09
C LEU A 387 22.12 -48.41 15.52
N PHE A 388 21.83 -49.66 15.92
CA PHE A 388 21.61 -49.98 17.32
C PHE A 388 22.98 -50.15 18.02
N PRO A 389 23.32 -49.35 19.06
CA PRO A 389 24.40 -49.73 19.96
C PRO A 389 23.91 -50.91 20.80
N SER A 390 24.72 -51.97 20.85
CA SER A 390 24.48 -53.15 21.67
C SER A 390 24.43 -52.76 23.15
N ALA A 391 23.29 -52.95 23.80
CA ALA A 391 23.21 -52.97 25.26
C ALA A 391 23.04 -54.43 25.72
N THR A 392 24.11 -54.94 26.31
CA THR A 392 24.21 -56.22 27.00
C THR A 392 23.29 -56.25 28.22
N ASN A 393 22.56 -57.35 28.38
CA ASN A 393 21.88 -57.85 29.58
C ASN A 393 20.71 -57.04 30.20
N GLY A 394 19.50 -57.58 30.04
CA GLY A 394 18.48 -57.52 31.09
C GLY A 394 17.03 -57.24 30.66
N LEU A 395 16.36 -58.27 30.10
CA LEU A 395 14.89 -58.50 30.08
C LEU A 395 13.98 -57.40 29.47
N LEU A 396 13.59 -57.59 28.20
CA LEU A 396 12.41 -56.95 27.58
C LEU A 396 11.19 -57.90 27.64
N PRO A 397 9.94 -57.38 27.77
CA PRO A 397 8.72 -58.19 27.73
C PRO A 397 8.50 -58.82 26.36
N THR A 398 8.03 -60.06 26.38
CA THR A 398 7.64 -60.92 25.25
C THR A 398 6.56 -60.27 24.37
N GLY A 399 6.91 -60.03 23.10
CA GLY A 399 6.04 -59.47 22.06
C GLY A 399 6.82 -58.89 20.89
N THR A 400 7.75 -59.65 20.30
CA THR A 400 8.60 -59.15 19.21
C THR A 400 7.85 -59.25 17.87
N VAL A 401 7.31 -58.14 17.38
CA VAL A 401 6.97 -57.99 15.96
C VAL A 401 8.27 -57.75 15.21
N GLN A 402 8.77 -58.74 14.48
CA GLN A 402 9.83 -58.51 13.49
C GLN A 402 9.20 -57.82 12.28
N ILE A 403 9.49 -56.53 12.12
CA ILE A 403 9.23 -55.81 10.87
C ILE A 403 10.25 -56.35 9.86
N VAL A 404 9.78 -57.05 8.83
CA VAL A 404 10.62 -57.42 7.68
C VAL A 404 10.88 -56.14 6.90
N GLN A 405 12.09 -55.62 7.03
CA GLN A 405 12.58 -54.53 6.19
C GLN A 405 12.77 -55.08 4.77
N ILE A 406 11.92 -54.68 3.81
CA ILE A 406 12.25 -54.84 2.40
C ILE A 406 13.14 -53.65 2.04
N THR A 407 14.45 -53.84 2.18
CA THR A 407 15.42 -52.81 1.83
C THR A 407 15.55 -52.74 0.30
N ASN A 408 15.18 -51.62 -0.31
CA ASN A 408 15.60 -51.32 -1.67
C ASN A 408 17.06 -50.84 -1.65
N SER A 409 18.00 -51.79 -1.68
CA SER A 409 19.43 -51.51 -1.75
C SER A 409 19.91 -51.59 -3.20
N ALA A 410 19.60 -50.62 -4.05
CA ALA A 410 20.44 -50.28 -5.22
C ALA A 410 19.91 -49.06 -5.99
N SER A 411 20.76 -48.04 -6.14
CA SER A 411 20.69 -47.09 -7.23
C SER A 411 20.82 -47.81 -8.58
N GLY A 412 19.78 -47.72 -9.42
CA GLY A 412 19.93 -47.95 -10.87
C GLY A 412 19.54 -49.31 -11.46
N LYS A 413 18.48 -50.00 -10.99
CA LYS A 413 17.86 -51.10 -11.78
C LYS A 413 16.41 -50.84 -12.15
N SER A 414 16.07 -51.27 -13.37
CA SER A 414 14.80 -51.11 -14.11
C SER A 414 13.62 -51.92 -13.52
N PRO A 415 12.37 -51.69 -13.98
CA PRO A 415 11.16 -52.32 -13.43
C PRO A 415 11.17 -53.85 -13.53
N GLY A 416 10.73 -54.55 -12.46
CA GLY A 416 10.61 -56.00 -12.42
C GLY A 416 9.70 -56.51 -11.28
N VAL A 417 9.18 -57.73 -11.41
CA VAL A 417 8.35 -58.42 -10.41
C VAL A 417 9.25 -59.13 -9.39
N TYR A 418 9.04 -58.88 -8.09
CA TYR A 418 9.80 -59.51 -7.02
C TYR A 418 8.88 -60.36 -6.14
N THR A 419 9.24 -61.62 -5.91
CA THR A 419 8.50 -62.59 -5.09
C THR A 419 9.30 -62.97 -3.86
N GLY A 420 8.69 -62.93 -2.67
CA GLY A 420 9.26 -63.42 -1.42
C GLY A 420 8.20 -64.07 -0.53
N GLU A 421 8.60 -65.06 0.28
CA GLU A 421 7.75 -65.86 1.16
C GLU A 421 8.02 -65.49 2.63
N VAL A 422 6.98 -65.41 3.48
CA VAL A 422 7.09 -65.03 4.90
C VAL A 422 6.77 -66.23 5.79
N VAL A 423 7.69 -66.58 6.69
CA VAL A 423 7.53 -67.68 7.66
C VAL A 423 7.33 -67.10 9.07
N PHE A 424 6.30 -67.55 9.78
CA PHE A 424 6.08 -67.21 11.18
C PHE A 424 6.51 -68.39 12.07
N SER A 425 7.43 -68.17 13.02
CA SER A 425 7.74 -69.15 14.07
C SER A 425 7.47 -68.54 15.45
N ALA A 426 6.52 -69.08 16.19
CA ALA A 426 6.30 -68.74 17.59
C ALA A 426 7.16 -69.64 18.49
N MET A 427 8.03 -69.08 19.33
CA MET A 427 8.61 -69.81 20.46
C MET A 427 7.73 -69.58 21.69
N HIS A 428 7.02 -70.62 22.12
CA HIS A 428 6.37 -70.67 23.44
C HIS A 428 7.28 -71.45 24.39
N SER A 429 7.57 -70.89 25.57
CA SER A 429 8.20 -71.66 26.64
C SER A 429 7.14 -72.53 27.30
N GLY A 430 7.22 -73.85 27.08
CA GLY A 430 6.60 -74.87 27.91
C GLY A 430 5.57 -75.73 27.18
N MET A 431 6.01 -76.92 26.74
CA MET A 431 5.23 -78.11 26.38
C MET A 431 3.92 -77.91 25.57
N ILE A 432 4.01 -78.16 24.26
CA ILE A 432 3.18 -79.07 23.42
C ILE A 432 3.30 -78.59 21.96
N ASP A 433 3.84 -79.46 21.11
CA ASP A 433 3.98 -79.27 19.66
C ASP A 433 2.62 -79.03 18.99
N VAL A 434 2.47 -77.87 18.34
CA VAL A 434 1.47 -77.65 17.28
C VAL A 434 2.22 -77.13 16.05
N PRO A 435 2.11 -77.79 14.88
CA PRO A 435 2.85 -77.39 13.68
C PRO A 435 2.29 -76.07 13.09
N PRO A 436 3.14 -75.21 12.50
CA PRO A 436 2.72 -73.95 11.92
C PRO A 436 1.76 -74.15 10.73
N VAL A 437 0.63 -73.45 10.75
CA VAL A 437 -0.30 -73.40 9.61
C VAL A 437 0.24 -72.39 8.60
N LEU A 438 0.58 -72.87 7.40
CA LEU A 438 0.97 -72.05 6.26
C LEU A 438 -0.29 -71.56 5.52
N LEU A 439 -0.52 -70.25 5.48
CA LEU A 439 -1.48 -69.62 4.57
C LEU A 439 -0.70 -68.79 3.54
N PRO A 440 -0.83 -69.06 2.23
CA PRO A 440 -0.18 -68.25 1.22
C PRO A 440 -0.90 -66.91 1.08
N VAL A 441 -0.25 -65.82 1.48
CA VAL A 441 -0.69 -64.45 1.16
C VAL A 441 0.12 -63.98 -0.05
N GLN A 442 -0.56 -63.78 -1.17
CA GLN A 442 0.06 -63.27 -2.39
C GLN A 442 0.08 -61.74 -2.34
N ILE A 443 1.26 -61.12 -2.14
CA ILE A 443 1.41 -59.67 -2.21
C ILE A 443 2.01 -59.32 -3.57
N VAL A 444 1.20 -58.70 -4.43
CA VAL A 444 1.66 -58.09 -5.68
C VAL A 444 2.01 -56.64 -5.38
N MET A 445 3.30 -56.30 -5.44
CA MET A 445 3.78 -54.93 -5.20
C MET A 445 4.31 -54.32 -6.50
N THR A 446 3.58 -53.37 -7.07
CA THR A 446 4.06 -52.49 -8.15
C THR A 446 4.55 -51.18 -7.55
N VAL A 447 5.86 -51.00 -7.42
CA VAL A 447 6.44 -49.70 -7.06
C VAL A 447 6.51 -48.86 -8.33
N THR A 448 5.59 -47.92 -8.48
CA THR A 448 5.79 -46.80 -9.39
C THR A 448 6.09 -45.59 -8.50
N ASP A 449 7.36 -45.22 -8.36
CA ASP A 449 7.76 -43.98 -7.71
C ASP A 449 8.55 -43.10 -8.68
N ALA A 450 7.84 -42.15 -9.27
CA ALA A 450 8.34 -41.08 -10.11
C ALA A 450 7.17 -40.12 -10.18
N LEU A 451 7.34 -38.91 -9.63
CA LEU A 451 6.32 -37.86 -9.73
C LEU A 451 5.93 -37.68 -11.21
N PRO A 452 4.63 -37.43 -11.51
CA PRO A 452 4.25 -37.08 -12.87
C PRO A 452 5.10 -35.88 -13.32
N PRO A 453 5.63 -35.89 -14.55
CA PRO A 453 6.34 -34.71 -15.06
C PRO A 453 5.39 -33.51 -15.00
N VAL A 454 5.91 -32.31 -14.72
CA VAL A 454 5.16 -31.05 -14.65
C VAL A 454 5.69 -30.08 -15.70
N ILE A 455 4.89 -29.07 -16.03
CA ILE A 455 5.35 -27.93 -16.83
C ILE A 455 6.14 -27.01 -15.89
N ALA A 456 7.42 -26.78 -16.20
CA ALA A 456 8.32 -25.95 -15.40
C ALA A 456 8.19 -24.46 -15.75
N SER A 457 8.09 -24.13 -17.04
CA SER A 457 7.84 -22.76 -17.51
C SER A 457 7.31 -22.73 -18.94
N ILE A 458 6.65 -21.64 -19.31
CA ILE A 458 6.27 -21.33 -20.69
C ILE A 458 6.89 -19.98 -21.03
N VAL A 459 7.82 -19.93 -21.97
CA VAL A 459 8.62 -18.73 -22.26
C VAL A 459 8.68 -18.45 -23.75
N SER A 460 9.03 -17.21 -24.11
CA SER A 460 9.29 -16.82 -25.49
C SER A 460 10.75 -16.39 -25.69
N SER A 461 11.33 -16.79 -26.82
CA SER A 461 12.64 -16.30 -27.28
C SER A 461 12.53 -15.04 -28.14
N THR A 462 11.31 -14.67 -28.55
CA THR A 462 11.04 -13.44 -29.30
C THR A 462 11.41 -12.22 -28.44
N PRO A 463 12.17 -11.23 -28.97
CA PRO A 463 12.58 -10.04 -28.21
C PRO A 463 11.42 -9.20 -27.67
N ASP A 464 11.69 -8.37 -26.67
CA ASP A 464 10.71 -7.37 -26.21
C ASP A 464 10.39 -6.37 -27.32
N GLY A 465 9.11 -6.01 -27.47
CA GLY A 465 8.68 -5.09 -28.51
C GLY A 465 7.20 -5.24 -28.89
N SER A 466 6.77 -4.42 -29.85
CA SER A 466 5.42 -4.48 -30.41
C SER A 466 5.41 -5.33 -31.67
N TYR A 467 4.46 -6.26 -31.77
CA TYR A 467 4.36 -7.17 -32.91
C TYR A 467 3.02 -7.03 -33.63
N SER A 468 3.07 -7.09 -34.95
CA SER A 468 1.95 -6.88 -35.88
C SER A 468 1.43 -8.18 -36.50
N ALA A 469 0.24 -8.13 -37.08
CA ALA A 469 -0.36 -9.27 -37.77
C ALA A 469 0.57 -9.85 -38.86
N GLY A 470 0.75 -11.17 -38.86
CA GLY A 470 1.67 -11.90 -39.73
C GLY A 470 3.05 -12.16 -39.12
N GLU A 471 3.42 -11.46 -38.04
CA GLU A 471 4.67 -11.74 -37.32
C GLU A 471 4.54 -12.98 -36.44
N THR A 472 5.66 -13.68 -36.26
CA THR A 472 5.70 -14.97 -35.57
C THR A 472 6.39 -14.84 -34.22
N ILE A 473 5.70 -15.25 -33.17
CA ILE A 473 6.19 -15.31 -31.79
C ILE A 473 6.45 -16.77 -31.43
N ASN A 474 7.65 -17.07 -30.93
CA ASN A 474 7.99 -18.41 -30.49
C ASN A 474 7.46 -18.66 -29.08
N VAL A 475 6.80 -19.80 -28.87
CA VAL A 475 6.34 -20.23 -27.54
C VAL A 475 7.02 -21.54 -27.20
N THR A 476 7.79 -21.57 -26.12
CA THR A 476 8.53 -22.75 -25.66
C THR A 476 8.05 -23.19 -24.29
N VAL A 477 7.62 -24.45 -24.19
CA VAL A 477 7.21 -25.10 -22.94
C VAL A 477 8.37 -25.94 -22.44
N ASN A 478 8.82 -25.68 -21.21
CA ASN A 478 9.88 -26.45 -20.54
C ASN A 478 9.26 -27.39 -19.50
N PHE A 479 9.78 -28.61 -19.38
CA PHE A 479 9.27 -29.65 -18.50
C PHE A 479 10.25 -29.99 -17.37
N SER A 480 9.75 -30.50 -16.25
CA SER A 480 10.59 -30.94 -15.11
C SER A 480 11.41 -32.21 -15.39
N GLY A 481 11.11 -32.92 -16.47
CA GLY A 481 11.84 -34.09 -16.92
C GLY A 481 11.45 -34.47 -18.36
N PRO A 482 12.19 -35.38 -19.02
CA PRO A 482 11.94 -35.72 -20.41
C PRO A 482 10.56 -36.35 -20.62
N VAL A 483 9.75 -35.73 -21.47
CA VAL A 483 8.42 -36.23 -21.87
C VAL A 483 8.33 -36.36 -23.38
N SER A 484 7.42 -37.22 -23.83
CA SER A 484 7.15 -37.47 -25.24
C SER A 484 5.66 -37.43 -25.50
N LEU A 485 5.30 -37.01 -26.72
CA LEU A 485 3.93 -36.99 -27.21
C LEU A 485 3.92 -37.75 -28.52
N SER A 486 3.34 -38.95 -28.54
CA SER A 486 3.34 -39.84 -29.71
C SER A 486 2.19 -39.57 -30.68
N SER A 487 1.08 -39.01 -30.20
CA SER A 487 -0.10 -38.64 -30.99
C SER A 487 -0.87 -37.52 -30.29
N GLY A 488 -1.58 -36.67 -31.05
CA GLY A 488 -2.26 -35.48 -30.54
C GLY A 488 -1.34 -34.26 -30.47
N ALA A 489 -1.76 -33.23 -29.73
CA ALA A 489 -1.04 -31.98 -29.55
C ALA A 489 -1.07 -31.48 -28.09
N LEU A 490 0.02 -30.83 -27.68
CA LEU A 490 0.08 -29.97 -26.50
C LEU A 490 -0.34 -28.56 -26.94
N LYS A 491 -1.35 -28.00 -26.26
CA LYS A 491 -1.93 -26.70 -26.59
C LYS A 491 -1.67 -25.70 -25.48
N VAL A 492 -1.19 -24.52 -25.85
CA VAL A 492 -1.04 -23.37 -24.93
C VAL A 492 -2.07 -22.32 -25.33
N LEU A 493 -2.97 -21.97 -24.42
CA LEU A 493 -3.91 -20.88 -24.59
C LEU A 493 -3.25 -19.58 -24.16
N LEU A 494 -3.25 -18.59 -25.06
CA LEU A 494 -2.72 -17.25 -24.81
C LEU A 494 -3.83 -16.32 -24.32
N ASP A 495 -3.47 -15.24 -23.63
CA ASP A 495 -4.37 -14.19 -23.14
C ASP A 495 -5.13 -13.45 -24.27
N THR A 496 -4.60 -13.49 -25.49
CA THR A 496 -5.30 -13.10 -26.74
C THR A 496 -6.48 -14.01 -27.10
N GLY A 497 -6.68 -15.13 -26.39
CA GLY A 497 -7.67 -16.16 -26.69
C GLY A 497 -7.25 -17.15 -27.77
N ARG A 498 -6.02 -17.03 -28.31
CA ARG A 498 -5.47 -17.91 -29.34
C ARG A 498 -4.79 -19.14 -28.74
N GLU A 499 -4.85 -20.27 -29.44
CA GLU A 499 -4.18 -21.50 -29.04
C GLU A 499 -2.94 -21.76 -29.90
N VAL A 500 -1.80 -21.97 -29.26
CA VAL A 500 -0.58 -22.49 -29.91
C VAL A 500 -0.59 -24.00 -29.82
N SER A 501 -0.55 -24.67 -30.97
CA SER A 501 -0.55 -26.13 -31.05
C SER A 501 0.84 -26.67 -31.33
N ILE A 502 1.36 -27.48 -30.41
CA ILE A 502 2.65 -28.18 -30.50
C ILE A 502 2.35 -29.64 -30.84
N GLY A 503 2.80 -30.08 -32.01
CA GLY A 503 2.59 -31.44 -32.52
C GLY A 503 3.41 -32.51 -31.78
N PRO A 504 3.34 -33.78 -32.21
CA PRO A 504 4.09 -34.89 -31.61
C PRO A 504 5.60 -34.62 -31.52
N PHE A 505 6.22 -34.97 -30.40
CA PHE A 505 7.65 -34.78 -30.16
C PHE A 505 8.26 -35.99 -29.42
N ALA A 506 9.52 -36.29 -29.76
CA ALA A 506 10.34 -37.31 -29.11
C ALA A 506 10.69 -36.91 -27.66
N PRO A 507 11.14 -37.84 -26.79
CA PRO A 507 11.49 -37.53 -25.41
C PRO A 507 12.41 -36.30 -25.28
N SER A 508 11.90 -35.21 -24.73
CA SER A 508 12.58 -33.91 -24.66
C SER A 508 12.24 -33.18 -23.36
N LEU A 509 13.15 -32.29 -22.92
CA LEU A 509 12.97 -31.39 -21.78
C LEU A 509 12.19 -30.12 -22.16
N SER A 510 12.00 -29.87 -23.45
CA SER A 510 11.19 -28.76 -23.94
C SER A 510 10.50 -29.09 -25.25
N ALA A 511 9.41 -28.38 -25.52
CA ALA A 511 8.71 -28.42 -26.80
C ALA A 511 8.29 -27.01 -27.19
N SER A 512 8.42 -26.67 -28.48
CA SER A 512 8.15 -25.32 -28.96
C SER A 512 7.08 -25.31 -30.05
N GLY A 513 6.27 -24.26 -30.05
CA GLY A 513 5.31 -23.92 -31.09
C GLY A 513 5.50 -22.47 -31.55
N SER A 514 4.80 -22.10 -32.61
CA SER A 514 4.81 -20.75 -33.15
C SER A 514 3.41 -20.16 -33.11
N TYR A 515 3.30 -18.97 -32.54
CA TYR A 515 2.11 -18.14 -32.60
C TYR A 515 2.26 -17.11 -33.70
N VAL A 516 1.40 -17.13 -34.72
CA VAL A 516 1.38 -16.08 -35.75
C VAL A 516 0.28 -15.09 -35.38
N VAL A 517 0.66 -13.83 -35.11
CA VAL A 517 -0.26 -12.77 -34.73
C VAL A 517 -1.30 -12.60 -35.84
N GLN A 518 -2.59 -12.68 -35.51
CA GLN A 518 -3.69 -12.49 -36.45
C GLN A 518 -4.23 -11.06 -36.36
N ALA A 519 -4.93 -10.62 -37.41
CA ALA A 519 -5.67 -9.36 -37.37
C ALA A 519 -6.73 -9.42 -36.24
N GLY A 520 -6.70 -8.43 -35.35
CA GLY A 520 -7.59 -8.32 -34.20
C GLY A 520 -7.05 -8.91 -32.89
N ASP A 521 -5.87 -9.53 -32.89
CA ASP A 521 -5.22 -9.97 -31.65
C ASP A 521 -4.64 -8.76 -30.90
N SER A 522 -4.95 -8.62 -29.61
CA SER A 522 -4.46 -7.53 -28.77
C SER A 522 -4.12 -8.02 -27.37
N THR A 523 -2.96 -7.61 -26.87
CA THR A 523 -2.56 -7.81 -25.48
C THR A 523 -1.53 -6.73 -25.10
N PRO A 524 -1.65 -6.14 -23.89
CA PRO A 524 -0.65 -5.22 -23.39
C PRO A 524 0.69 -5.90 -23.07
N ASP A 525 0.68 -7.22 -22.81
CA ASP A 525 1.87 -8.06 -22.64
C ASP A 525 1.46 -9.54 -22.78
N LEU A 526 1.87 -10.18 -23.87
CA LEU A 526 1.41 -11.51 -24.27
C LEU A 526 1.76 -12.56 -23.22
N ASP A 527 0.73 -13.26 -22.74
CA ASP A 527 0.91 -14.28 -21.72
C ASP A 527 0.22 -15.61 -22.02
N ALA A 528 0.70 -16.68 -21.37
CA ALA A 528 0.07 -17.99 -21.39
C ALA A 528 -0.93 -18.09 -20.23
N VAL A 529 -2.22 -18.29 -20.53
CA VAL A 529 -3.31 -18.34 -19.52
C VAL A 529 -3.89 -19.73 -19.32
N GLY A 530 -3.52 -20.69 -20.16
CA GLY A 530 -3.96 -22.07 -20.00
C GLY A 530 -3.11 -23.06 -20.78
N VAL A 531 -3.14 -24.32 -20.35
CA VAL A 531 -2.52 -25.42 -21.07
C VAL A 531 -3.49 -26.58 -21.13
N SER A 532 -3.57 -27.24 -22.28
CA SER A 532 -4.34 -28.46 -22.46
C SER A 532 -3.60 -29.45 -23.35
N THR A 533 -4.01 -30.72 -23.34
CA THR A 533 -3.47 -31.74 -24.23
C THR A 533 -4.60 -32.48 -24.90
N THR A 534 -4.39 -32.88 -26.16
CA THR A 534 -5.33 -33.69 -26.94
C THR A 534 -4.85 -35.13 -27.14
N GLY A 535 -3.65 -35.45 -26.65
CA GLY A 535 -3.09 -36.80 -26.62
C GLY A 535 -2.16 -36.98 -25.41
N PRO A 536 -1.77 -38.23 -25.09
CA PRO A 536 -1.04 -38.54 -23.88
C PRO A 536 0.41 -38.02 -23.99
N VAL A 537 0.72 -36.97 -23.24
CA VAL A 537 2.11 -36.55 -23.02
C VAL A 537 2.66 -37.38 -21.86
N THR A 538 3.62 -38.27 -22.13
CA THR A 538 4.12 -39.23 -21.14
C THR A 538 5.64 -39.26 -21.04
N ASN A 539 6.17 -39.51 -19.84
CA ASN A 539 7.59 -39.80 -19.64
C ASN A 539 7.96 -41.25 -20.05
N ALA A 540 9.24 -41.59 -19.98
CA ALA A 540 9.74 -42.94 -20.28
C ALA A 540 9.14 -44.06 -19.38
N ALA A 541 8.57 -43.68 -18.23
CA ALA A 541 7.87 -44.59 -17.33
C ALA A 541 6.36 -44.72 -17.63
N GLY A 542 5.87 -44.10 -18.72
CA GLY A 542 4.47 -44.17 -19.16
C GLY A 542 3.49 -43.31 -18.36
N ARG A 543 3.98 -42.40 -17.51
CA ARG A 543 3.14 -41.51 -16.70
C ARG A 543 2.78 -40.23 -17.44
N GLY A 544 1.54 -39.80 -17.30
CA GLY A 544 1.04 -38.57 -17.90
C GLY A 544 1.63 -37.30 -17.28
N LEU A 545 1.83 -36.28 -18.11
CA LEU A 545 2.13 -34.91 -17.73
C LEU A 545 1.02 -34.34 -16.84
N TRP A 546 1.41 -33.75 -15.71
CA TRP A 546 0.53 -32.90 -14.92
C TRP A 546 0.36 -31.56 -15.64
N VAL A 547 -0.84 -31.32 -16.16
CA VAL A 547 -1.16 -30.14 -16.97
C VAL A 547 -1.75 -29.07 -16.07
N GLU A 548 -0.89 -28.18 -15.61
CA GLU A 548 -1.23 -26.98 -14.85
C GLU A 548 -0.36 -25.83 -15.37
N LEU A 549 -0.87 -24.60 -15.27
CA LEU A 549 -0.12 -23.42 -15.67
C LEU A 549 1.08 -23.21 -14.72
N PRO A 550 2.31 -23.04 -15.23
CA PRO A 550 3.48 -22.85 -14.38
C PRO A 550 3.51 -21.46 -13.74
N ALA A 551 4.34 -21.30 -12.71
CA ALA A 551 4.56 -20.00 -12.05
C ALA A 551 5.39 -19.00 -12.87
N VAL A 552 6.02 -19.45 -13.96
CA VAL A 552 6.77 -18.60 -14.90
C VAL A 552 6.21 -18.82 -16.30
N THR A 553 5.66 -17.75 -16.85
CA THR A 553 4.95 -17.67 -18.12
C THR A 553 5.59 -16.59 -19.02
N ILE A 554 4.96 -16.22 -20.13
CA ILE A 554 5.63 -15.44 -21.18
C ILE A 554 5.87 -14.01 -20.70
N ALA A 555 4.84 -13.39 -20.08
CA ALA A 555 4.90 -12.02 -19.56
C ALA A 555 5.88 -11.86 -18.37
N ASP A 556 6.26 -12.95 -17.71
CA ASP A 556 7.26 -12.90 -16.63
C ASP A 556 8.68 -12.63 -17.14
N VAL A 557 8.96 -12.96 -18.41
CA VAL A 557 10.31 -13.00 -19.00
C VAL A 557 10.45 -12.09 -20.23
N ARG A 558 9.34 -11.70 -20.85
CA ARG A 558 9.30 -10.84 -22.05
C ARG A 558 8.20 -9.80 -21.93
N ASN A 559 8.38 -8.67 -22.62
CA ASN A 559 7.37 -7.63 -22.81
C ASN A 559 6.96 -7.61 -24.29
N ILE A 560 5.96 -8.42 -24.66
CA ILE A 560 5.52 -8.61 -26.04
C ILE A 560 4.14 -8.01 -26.20
N VAL A 561 4.08 -6.82 -26.80
CA VAL A 561 2.83 -6.06 -26.93
C VAL A 561 2.17 -6.34 -28.28
N LEU A 562 0.88 -6.68 -28.29
CA LEU A 562 0.09 -6.85 -29.51
C LEU A 562 -1.06 -5.87 -29.57
N GLY A 563 -1.31 -5.34 -30.77
CA GLY A 563 -2.52 -4.62 -31.08
C GLY A 563 -2.47 -3.10 -30.90
N ARG A 564 -3.68 -2.54 -30.89
CA ARG A 564 -4.08 -1.14 -31.10
C ARG A 564 -3.18 -0.09 -30.42
N PRO A 565 -2.84 1.02 -31.11
CA PRO A 565 -2.17 2.16 -30.48
C PRO A 565 -2.92 2.66 -29.24
N THR A 566 -2.22 2.94 -28.15
CA THR A 566 -2.81 3.63 -26.99
C THR A 566 -2.53 5.12 -27.09
N VAL A 567 -3.36 5.97 -26.48
CA VAL A 567 -3.19 7.43 -26.43
C VAL A 567 -3.22 7.92 -24.99
N VAL A 568 -2.27 8.75 -24.61
CA VAL A 568 -2.21 9.42 -23.31
C VAL A 568 -2.52 10.89 -23.50
N LEU A 569 -3.52 11.40 -22.78
CA LEU A 569 -3.87 12.81 -22.76
C LEU A 569 -3.34 13.45 -21.47
N ASP A 570 -2.63 14.57 -21.59
CA ASP A 570 -2.10 15.31 -20.44
C ASP A 570 -2.24 16.84 -20.63
N THR A 571 -2.19 17.58 -19.53
CA THR A 571 -2.24 19.05 -19.52
C THR A 571 -1.49 19.63 -18.33
N THR A 572 -0.86 20.79 -18.54
CA THR A 572 -0.23 21.56 -17.46
C THR A 572 -1.22 22.41 -16.65
N ALA A 573 -2.50 22.44 -17.04
CA ALA A 573 -3.53 23.15 -16.29
C ALA A 573 -3.86 22.43 -14.97
N SER A 574 -3.92 23.20 -13.88
CA SER A 574 -4.33 22.72 -12.56
C SER A 574 -5.78 22.22 -12.55
N GLU A 575 -6.16 21.48 -11.50
CA GLU A 575 -7.56 21.13 -11.23
C GLU A 575 -7.98 21.71 -9.87
N PRO A 576 -9.00 22.59 -9.81
CA PRO A 576 -9.67 23.31 -10.92
C PRO A 576 -8.78 24.34 -11.65
N THR A 577 -9.27 24.94 -12.72
CA THR A 577 -8.55 25.98 -13.50
C THR A 577 -9.44 27.16 -13.91
N ASP A 578 -8.87 28.38 -13.97
CA ASP A 578 -9.43 29.59 -14.60
C ASP A 578 -8.73 29.96 -15.92
N LEU A 579 -7.88 29.07 -16.45
CA LEU A 579 -7.21 29.29 -17.74
C LEU A 579 -8.22 29.23 -18.88
N GLN A 580 -8.28 30.30 -19.67
CA GLN A 580 -9.11 30.38 -20.87
C GLN A 580 -8.58 29.52 -22.02
N ASP A 581 -7.28 29.20 -21.98
CA ASP A 581 -6.60 28.34 -22.93
C ASP A 581 -5.96 27.18 -22.15
N ILE A 582 -6.58 26.00 -22.19
CA ILE A 582 -6.07 24.79 -21.53
C ILE A 582 -5.22 24.02 -22.54
N PRO A 583 -3.88 23.97 -22.39
CA PRO A 583 -3.00 23.26 -23.30
C PRO A 583 -3.09 21.75 -23.06
N VAL A 584 -3.36 20.97 -24.09
CA VAL A 584 -3.45 19.51 -24.03
C VAL A 584 -2.44 18.89 -24.98
N THR A 585 -1.75 17.87 -24.50
CA THR A 585 -0.87 17.00 -25.29
C THR A 585 -1.48 15.61 -25.38
N ALA A 586 -1.49 15.04 -26.59
CA ALA A 586 -1.91 13.67 -26.86
C ALA A 586 -0.71 12.89 -27.43
N VAL A 587 -0.26 11.87 -26.69
CA VAL A 587 0.90 11.04 -27.07
C VAL A 587 0.43 9.61 -27.32
N PHE A 588 0.60 9.12 -28.55
CA PHE A 588 0.31 7.75 -28.93
C PHE A 588 1.51 6.83 -28.67
N SER A 589 1.26 5.55 -28.39
CA SER A 589 2.33 4.56 -28.16
C SER A 589 3.18 4.27 -29.40
N VAL A 590 2.66 4.56 -30.59
CA VAL A 590 3.32 4.41 -31.89
C VAL A 590 2.88 5.54 -32.83
N PRO A 591 3.61 5.82 -33.92
CA PRO A 591 3.13 6.76 -34.94
C PRO A 591 1.78 6.34 -35.52
N VAL A 592 0.82 7.26 -35.52
CA VAL A 592 -0.52 7.07 -36.07
C VAL A 592 -0.80 8.01 -37.24
N TYR A 593 -1.74 7.60 -38.09
CA TYR A 593 -2.20 8.26 -39.30
C TYR A 593 -3.71 8.55 -39.19
N GLY A 594 -4.14 9.61 -39.85
CA GLY A 594 -5.55 9.98 -39.92
C GLY A 594 -6.10 10.73 -38.71
N PHE A 595 -5.31 10.96 -37.66
CA PHE A 595 -5.75 11.71 -36.48
C PHE A 595 -5.82 13.22 -36.73
N SER A 596 -6.98 13.81 -36.47
CA SER A 596 -7.29 15.21 -36.72
C SER A 596 -8.19 15.80 -35.63
N ALA A 597 -8.38 17.13 -35.65
CA ALA A 597 -9.25 17.80 -34.69
C ALA A 597 -10.71 17.34 -34.74
N SER A 598 -11.20 16.86 -35.89
CA SER A 598 -12.58 16.35 -36.03
C SER A 598 -12.80 15.00 -35.34
N ASP A 599 -11.74 14.29 -35.00
CA ASP A 599 -11.82 12.99 -34.33
C ASP A 599 -11.99 13.15 -32.81
N LEU A 600 -11.83 14.37 -32.29
CA LEU A 600 -12.02 14.70 -30.88
C LEU A 600 -13.50 14.93 -30.57
N VAL A 601 -14.01 14.28 -29.53
CA VAL A 601 -15.32 14.62 -28.96
C VAL A 601 -15.09 15.54 -27.77
N VAL A 602 -15.57 16.77 -27.85
CA VAL A 602 -15.41 17.77 -26.80
C VAL A 602 -16.74 18.21 -26.22
N SER A 603 -16.77 18.44 -24.90
CA SER A 603 -17.91 19.04 -24.21
C SER A 603 -17.48 20.27 -23.43
N ASN A 604 -18.30 21.32 -23.50
CA ASN A 604 -18.08 22.62 -22.82
C ASN A 604 -16.74 23.31 -23.20
N ALA A 605 -16.16 22.97 -24.36
CA ALA A 605 -15.00 23.65 -24.92
C ALA A 605 -14.97 23.56 -26.44
N VAL A 606 -14.16 24.42 -27.05
CA VAL A 606 -13.82 24.36 -28.47
C VAL A 606 -12.33 24.05 -28.61
N VAL A 607 -11.98 23.15 -29.52
CA VAL A 607 -10.58 22.84 -29.85
C VAL A 607 -10.02 23.91 -30.76
N THR A 608 -8.86 24.45 -30.41
CA THR A 608 -8.10 25.39 -31.25
C THR A 608 -6.63 24.98 -31.29
N ASN A 609 -5.88 25.50 -32.27
CA ASN A 609 -4.44 25.26 -32.41
C ASN A 609 -4.04 23.76 -32.42
N PHE A 610 -4.86 22.92 -33.07
CA PHE A 610 -4.53 21.51 -33.23
C PHE A 610 -3.37 21.33 -34.20
N GLY A 611 -2.33 20.62 -33.76
CA GLY A 611 -1.17 20.32 -34.58
C GLY A 611 -0.36 19.16 -34.00
N GLY A 612 0.51 18.59 -34.82
CA GLY A 612 1.28 17.39 -34.47
C GLY A 612 1.34 16.40 -35.61
N SER A 613 2.12 15.35 -35.44
CA SER A 613 2.27 14.27 -36.42
C SER A 613 2.93 13.04 -35.81
N GLY A 614 2.72 11.88 -36.40
CA GLY A 614 3.31 10.63 -35.91
C GLY A 614 2.67 10.25 -34.58
N ALA A 615 3.45 10.22 -33.51
CA ALA A 615 2.96 9.85 -32.18
C ALA A 615 2.52 11.06 -31.34
N ASP A 616 2.96 12.28 -31.68
CA ASP A 616 2.86 13.44 -30.80
C ASP A 616 1.92 14.51 -31.37
N TYR A 617 0.87 14.85 -30.62
CA TYR A 617 -0.11 15.87 -30.95
C TYR A 617 -0.34 16.84 -29.80
N SER A 618 -0.73 18.07 -30.14
CA SER A 618 -1.05 19.12 -29.19
C SER A 618 -2.22 19.96 -29.67
N PHE A 619 -3.04 20.44 -28.74
CA PHE A 619 -4.15 21.34 -29.02
C PHE A 619 -4.54 22.14 -27.77
N ILE A 620 -5.38 23.16 -27.95
CA ILE A 620 -5.89 23.99 -26.86
C ILE A 620 -7.40 23.77 -26.73
N LEU A 621 -7.87 23.47 -25.52
CA LEU A 621 -9.29 23.52 -25.18
C LEU A 621 -9.64 24.93 -24.68
N LYS A 622 -10.55 25.61 -25.36
CA LYS A 622 -11.12 26.90 -24.94
C LYS A 622 -12.49 26.69 -24.29
N PRO A 623 -12.61 26.78 -22.95
CA PRO A 623 -13.89 26.59 -22.25
C PRO A 623 -14.99 27.50 -22.82
N GLN A 624 -16.20 26.97 -22.99
CA GLN A 624 -17.38 27.74 -23.43
C GLN A 624 -18.26 28.23 -22.27
N GLY A 625 -18.00 27.71 -21.08
CA GLY A 625 -18.71 28.04 -19.87
C GLY A 625 -18.07 27.38 -18.65
N ARG A 626 -18.54 27.78 -17.47
CA ARG A 626 -18.13 27.18 -16.21
C ARG A 626 -18.58 25.72 -16.13
N GLY A 627 -17.81 24.89 -15.44
CA GLY A 627 -18.08 23.47 -15.26
C GLY A 627 -17.05 22.57 -15.93
N VAL A 628 -17.39 21.30 -16.08
CA VAL A 628 -16.46 20.29 -16.59
C VAL A 628 -16.21 20.52 -18.08
N VAL A 629 -14.96 20.82 -18.41
CA VAL A 629 -14.41 20.81 -19.76
C VAL A 629 -13.85 19.41 -19.99
N ARG A 630 -14.29 18.74 -21.05
CA ARG A 630 -13.87 17.36 -21.33
C ARG A 630 -13.53 17.20 -22.81
N VAL A 631 -12.48 16.43 -23.05
CA VAL A 631 -12.09 15.95 -24.38
C VAL A 631 -11.95 14.44 -24.33
N ASP A 632 -12.45 13.79 -25.37
CA ASP A 632 -12.27 12.38 -25.65
C ASP A 632 -11.52 12.21 -26.97
N VAL A 633 -10.57 11.29 -26.95
CA VAL A 633 -10.14 10.59 -28.15
C VAL A 633 -10.93 9.28 -28.17
N PRO A 634 -11.94 9.12 -29.04
CA PRO A 634 -12.70 7.89 -29.14
C PRO A 634 -11.83 6.76 -29.69
N GLU A 635 -12.36 5.55 -29.62
CA GLU A 635 -11.68 4.40 -30.20
C GLU A 635 -11.67 4.48 -31.73
N ASN A 636 -10.62 3.99 -32.37
CA ASN A 636 -10.42 4.05 -33.83
C ASN A 636 -10.39 5.47 -34.43
N ALA A 637 -10.14 6.50 -33.63
CA ALA A 637 -9.90 7.88 -34.08
C ALA A 637 -8.64 8.03 -34.94
N ALA A 638 -7.66 7.16 -34.76
CA ALA A 638 -6.39 7.14 -35.47
C ALA A 638 -5.94 5.70 -35.73
N VAL A 639 -5.22 5.45 -36.82
CA VAL A 639 -4.71 4.11 -37.16
C VAL A 639 -3.18 4.09 -37.22
N ASP A 640 -2.54 2.98 -36.87
CA ASP A 640 -1.10 2.81 -37.11
C ASP A 640 -0.78 2.49 -38.59
N ALA A 641 0.50 2.25 -38.90
CA ALA A 641 0.95 1.84 -40.23
C ALA A 641 0.36 0.48 -40.67
N SER A 642 -0.09 -0.33 -39.71
CA SER A 642 -0.66 -1.66 -39.89
C SER A 642 -2.21 -1.61 -39.99
N GLY A 643 -2.82 -0.42 -39.89
CA GLY A 643 -4.26 -0.20 -39.99
C GLY A 643 -5.06 -0.45 -38.71
N ASN A 644 -4.41 -0.67 -37.56
CA ASN A 644 -5.11 -0.87 -36.29
C ASN A 644 -5.54 0.47 -35.69
N GLY A 645 -6.82 0.62 -35.38
CA GLY A 645 -7.34 1.83 -34.74
C GLY A 645 -6.94 1.94 -33.26
N ASN A 646 -6.78 3.15 -32.72
CA ASN A 646 -6.37 3.38 -31.34
C ASN A 646 -7.43 2.98 -30.29
N VAL A 647 -6.99 2.78 -29.04
CA VAL A 647 -7.85 2.67 -27.86
C VAL A 647 -8.27 4.07 -27.39
N SER A 648 -9.51 4.22 -26.90
CA SER A 648 -10.04 5.50 -26.43
C SER A 648 -9.37 6.01 -25.14
N ASN A 649 -9.27 7.32 -24.98
CA ASN A 649 -8.91 7.97 -23.70
C ASN A 649 -9.65 9.31 -23.54
N SER A 650 -9.76 9.81 -22.31
CA SER A 650 -10.42 11.09 -22.04
C SER A 650 -9.68 11.90 -20.98
N LEU A 651 -9.72 13.22 -21.12
CA LEU A 651 -9.19 14.19 -20.16
C LEU A 651 -10.30 15.17 -19.80
N SER A 652 -10.42 15.49 -18.51
CA SER A 652 -11.31 16.55 -18.04
C SER A 652 -10.62 17.52 -17.09
N ARG A 653 -11.09 18.76 -17.11
CA ARG A 653 -10.76 19.81 -16.14
C ARG A 653 -12.01 20.56 -15.72
N THR A 654 -12.11 21.00 -14.48
CA THR A 654 -13.20 21.89 -14.05
C THR A 654 -12.80 23.35 -14.28
N PHE A 655 -13.48 24.01 -15.23
CA PHE A 655 -13.33 25.44 -15.44
C PHE A 655 -14.17 26.21 -14.41
N ALA A 656 -13.49 26.96 -13.54
CA ALA A 656 -14.09 27.68 -12.41
C ALA A 656 -13.32 28.98 -12.13
N TYR A 657 -13.98 29.95 -11.50
CA TYR A 657 -13.32 31.19 -11.09
C TYR A 657 -12.93 31.17 -9.62
N ARG A 658 -11.79 31.79 -9.32
CA ARG A 658 -11.27 31.92 -7.97
C ARG A 658 -11.98 33.05 -7.20
N LEU A 659 -12.37 32.78 -5.95
CA LEU A 659 -12.86 33.77 -5.01
C LEU A 659 -11.88 33.91 -3.84
N ASP A 660 -11.38 35.11 -3.64
CA ASP A 660 -10.62 35.48 -2.45
C ASP A 660 -11.52 36.20 -1.47
N VAL A 661 -11.65 35.66 -0.27
CA VAL A 661 -12.34 36.34 0.84
C VAL A 661 -11.34 36.58 1.96
N THR A 662 -11.15 37.83 2.35
CA THR A 662 -10.29 38.20 3.48
C THR A 662 -11.13 38.78 4.61
N VAL A 663 -10.94 38.27 5.83
CA VAL A 663 -11.58 38.82 7.03
C VAL A 663 -10.73 39.93 7.61
N LEU A 664 -11.33 41.09 7.86
CA LEU A 664 -10.66 42.25 8.42
C LEU A 664 -11.45 42.83 9.62
N PRO A 665 -10.77 43.09 10.76
CA PRO A 665 -9.44 42.64 11.14
C PRO A 665 -9.34 41.12 11.31
N PRO A 666 -8.14 40.50 11.15
CA PRO A 666 -7.96 39.07 11.36
C PRO A 666 -8.43 38.63 12.76
N GLY A 667 -9.13 37.50 12.84
CA GLY A 667 -9.63 36.92 14.11
C GLY A 667 -10.96 37.47 14.63
N ARG A 668 -11.54 38.51 14.00
CA ARG A 668 -12.83 39.11 14.44
C ARG A 668 -14.08 38.43 13.89
N GLY A 669 -13.91 37.44 13.04
CA GLY A 669 -15.00 36.64 12.52
C GLY A 669 -14.50 35.64 11.49
N ALA A 670 -15.45 34.98 10.85
CA ALA A 670 -15.26 34.13 9.70
C ALA A 670 -16.30 34.48 8.64
N VAL A 671 -16.12 33.94 7.44
CA VAL A 671 -17.16 33.93 6.41
C VAL A 671 -17.48 32.48 6.12
N SER A 672 -18.76 32.12 6.15
CA SER A 672 -19.20 30.79 5.72
C SER A 672 -19.53 30.81 4.22
N GLY A 673 -19.36 29.65 3.58
CA GLY A 673 -19.53 29.50 2.13
C GLY A 673 -18.29 29.93 1.34
N THR A 674 -17.07 29.61 1.83
CA THR A 674 -15.78 30.00 1.21
C THR A 674 -15.00 28.80 0.70
N ASP A 675 -15.53 28.07 -0.28
CA ASP A 675 -14.67 27.38 -1.24
C ASP A 675 -13.84 28.41 -2.02
N LEU A 676 -12.66 28.03 -2.51
CA LEU A 676 -11.78 28.94 -3.25
C LEU A 676 -12.11 29.01 -4.73
N TRP A 677 -12.84 28.02 -5.26
CA TRP A 677 -13.12 27.84 -6.69
C TRP A 677 -14.60 27.61 -6.91
N TYR A 678 -15.22 28.41 -7.78
CA TYR A 678 -16.65 28.33 -8.06
C TYR A 678 -16.95 28.25 -9.55
N ASN A 679 -17.77 27.27 -9.90
CA ASN A 679 -18.39 27.14 -11.21
C ASN A 679 -19.86 27.65 -11.21
N LEU A 680 -20.38 28.08 -10.06
CA LEU A 680 -21.75 28.55 -9.84
C LEU A 680 -21.77 29.85 -9.00
N ASN A 681 -22.98 30.33 -8.68
CA ASN A 681 -23.16 31.46 -7.78
C ASN A 681 -22.88 31.04 -6.34
N VAL A 682 -22.30 31.95 -5.56
CA VAL A 682 -21.93 31.72 -4.15
C VAL A 682 -22.72 32.63 -3.23
N SER A 683 -23.06 32.11 -2.05
CA SER A 683 -23.74 32.86 -0.99
C SER A 683 -22.83 32.92 0.22
N LEU A 684 -22.31 34.11 0.52
CA LEU A 684 -21.37 34.35 1.62
C LEU A 684 -22.13 34.87 2.84
N SER A 685 -21.99 34.21 3.99
CA SER A 685 -22.56 34.72 5.24
C SER A 685 -21.46 35.08 6.23
N PRO A 686 -21.46 36.31 6.78
CA PRO A 686 -20.49 36.68 7.78
C PRO A 686 -20.86 36.06 9.13
N VAL A 687 -19.86 35.53 9.84
CA VAL A 687 -20.01 34.90 11.15
C VAL A 687 -19.11 35.63 12.15
N PRO A 688 -19.65 36.61 12.90
CA PRO A 688 -18.85 37.37 13.86
C PRO A 688 -18.36 36.50 15.02
N SER A 689 -17.13 36.76 15.49
CA SER A 689 -16.63 36.22 16.76
C SER A 689 -17.35 36.89 17.96
N GLU A 690 -17.26 36.30 19.15
CA GLU A 690 -17.86 36.88 20.37
C GLU A 690 -17.39 38.34 20.60
N GLY A 691 -18.33 39.25 20.87
CA GLY A 691 -18.06 40.69 21.04
C GLY A 691 -17.79 41.47 19.75
N CYS A 692 -17.78 40.79 18.60
CA CYS A 692 -17.65 41.39 17.27
C CYS A 692 -18.99 41.35 16.51
N PHE A 693 -19.11 42.15 15.47
CA PHE A 693 -20.28 42.13 14.59
C PHE A 693 -19.89 42.47 13.15
N PHE A 694 -20.65 41.93 12.20
CA PHE A 694 -20.46 42.20 10.78
C PHE A 694 -20.87 43.63 10.48
N ARG A 695 -20.01 44.37 9.77
CA ARG A 695 -20.29 45.74 9.33
C ARG A 695 -20.71 45.75 7.88
N GLN A 696 -19.82 45.34 7.00
CA GLN A 696 -20.05 45.39 5.57
C GLN A 696 -19.08 44.49 4.79
N TRP A 697 -19.45 44.21 3.56
CA TRP A 697 -18.54 43.74 2.54
C TRP A 697 -17.82 44.90 1.89
N SER A 698 -16.59 44.65 1.47
CA SER A 698 -15.72 45.63 0.83
C SER A 698 -14.86 44.97 -0.24
N GLY A 699 -14.16 45.75 -1.06
CA GLY A 699 -13.14 45.29 -1.99
C GLY A 699 -13.54 45.32 -3.47
N PRO A 700 -12.56 45.17 -4.38
CA PRO A 700 -12.75 45.42 -5.81
C PRO A 700 -13.65 44.39 -6.51
N GLY A 701 -13.88 43.22 -5.89
CA GLY A 701 -14.76 42.18 -6.41
C GLY A 701 -16.24 42.37 -6.07
N LEU A 702 -16.61 43.36 -5.26
CA LEU A 702 -17.96 43.54 -4.75
C LEU A 702 -18.89 44.20 -5.80
N PRO A 703 -20.08 43.65 -6.08
CA PRO A 703 -21.07 44.33 -6.92
C PRO A 703 -21.61 45.61 -6.27
N GLU A 704 -21.97 46.60 -7.09
CA GLU A 704 -22.50 47.88 -6.61
C GLU A 704 -23.76 47.69 -5.75
N GLY A 705 -23.86 48.43 -4.65
CA GLY A 705 -25.01 48.41 -3.74
C GLY A 705 -25.13 47.18 -2.82
N GLN A 706 -24.20 46.24 -2.88
CA GLN A 706 -24.25 44.99 -2.08
C GLN A 706 -23.40 45.02 -0.80
N CYS A 707 -22.88 46.19 -0.38
CA CYS A 707 -21.99 46.30 0.78
C CYS A 707 -22.63 45.85 2.10
N LEU A 708 -23.95 45.94 2.26
CA LEU A 708 -24.65 45.55 3.49
C LEU A 708 -25.38 44.20 3.37
N ALA A 709 -25.22 43.48 2.26
CA ALA A 709 -25.95 42.22 2.03
C ALA A 709 -25.52 41.14 3.04
N SER A 710 -26.47 40.41 3.62
CA SER A 710 -26.18 39.26 4.48
C SER A 710 -27.33 38.23 4.37
N PRO A 711 -27.19 37.14 3.59
CA PRO A 711 -25.98 36.74 2.88
C PRO A 711 -25.68 37.58 1.63
N LEU A 712 -24.40 37.67 1.26
CA LEU A 712 -23.94 38.26 0.00
C LEU A 712 -23.94 37.21 -1.10
N ASN A 713 -24.81 37.39 -2.09
CA ASN A 713 -24.89 36.51 -3.24
C ASN A 713 -24.03 37.05 -4.39
N LEU A 714 -23.01 36.29 -4.79
CA LEU A 714 -22.11 36.65 -5.87
C LEU A 714 -22.30 35.74 -7.07
N VAL A 715 -22.39 36.35 -8.25
CA VAL A 715 -22.23 35.65 -9.52
C VAL A 715 -20.73 35.55 -9.79
N MET A 716 -20.21 34.32 -9.86
CA MET A 716 -18.82 34.04 -10.18
C MET A 716 -18.64 33.98 -11.69
N ASP A 717 -18.65 35.14 -12.35
CA ASP A 717 -18.45 35.38 -13.79
C ASP A 717 -17.00 35.79 -14.13
N ARG A 718 -16.20 36.07 -13.10
CA ARG A 718 -14.78 36.42 -13.16
C ARG A 718 -14.15 36.13 -11.80
N PRO A 719 -12.81 36.12 -11.68
CA PRO A 719 -12.15 36.10 -10.39
C PRO A 719 -12.58 37.31 -9.56
N ARG A 720 -12.83 37.11 -8.26
CA ARG A 720 -13.28 38.18 -7.35
C ARG A 720 -12.46 38.19 -6.06
N THR A 721 -12.18 39.38 -5.56
CA THR A 721 -11.57 39.60 -4.24
C THR A 721 -12.53 40.42 -3.38
N ILE A 722 -12.93 39.86 -2.25
CA ILE A 722 -13.91 40.40 -1.31
C ILE A 722 -13.27 40.50 0.08
N LEU A 723 -13.58 41.58 0.77
CA LEU A 723 -13.21 41.82 2.16
C LEU A 723 -14.46 41.74 3.02
N ALA A 724 -14.41 40.97 4.11
CA ALA A 724 -15.45 40.92 5.13
C ALA A 724 -15.01 41.78 6.30
N VAL A 725 -15.70 42.89 6.53
CA VAL A 725 -15.32 43.90 7.52
C VAL A 725 -16.13 43.69 8.79
N PHE A 726 -15.44 43.49 9.92
CA PHE A 726 -16.03 43.29 11.25
C PHE A 726 -15.63 44.41 12.21
N GLY A 727 -16.57 44.84 13.05
CA GLY A 727 -16.35 45.81 14.12
C GLY A 727 -16.44 45.19 15.52
N THR A 728 -16.09 45.97 16.54
CA THR A 728 -16.20 45.62 17.96
C THR A 728 -17.10 46.60 18.72
N ASN A 729 -17.71 46.15 19.80
CA ASN A 729 -18.50 46.98 20.71
C ASN A 729 -17.65 47.73 21.76
N THR A 730 -16.38 48.00 21.44
CA THR A 730 -15.46 48.71 22.34
C THR A 730 -15.81 50.20 22.41
N ALA A 731 -15.43 50.85 23.51
CA ALA A 731 -15.59 52.29 23.65
C ALA A 731 -14.91 53.04 22.48
N PRO A 732 -15.47 54.18 22.04
CA PRO A 732 -14.84 55.08 21.07
C PRO A 732 -13.34 55.29 21.30
N THR A 733 -12.56 55.12 20.24
CA THR A 733 -11.11 55.33 20.25
C THR A 733 -10.67 56.29 19.15
N THR A 734 -9.56 56.98 19.36
CA THR A 734 -8.91 57.77 18.31
C THR A 734 -7.92 56.88 17.56
N ARG A 735 -7.99 56.89 16.22
CA ARG A 735 -7.09 56.15 15.34
C ARG A 735 -6.44 57.09 14.36
N THR A 736 -5.13 56.96 14.21
CA THR A 736 -4.32 57.84 13.37
C THR A 736 -3.77 57.10 12.16
N TRP A 737 -3.95 57.69 10.98
CA TRP A 737 -3.43 57.22 9.71
C TRP A 737 -2.15 57.96 9.32
N SER A 738 -1.12 57.24 8.88
CA SER A 738 0.19 57.83 8.50
C SER A 738 0.79 57.28 7.19
N GLY A 739 0.06 56.44 6.44
CA GLY A 739 0.57 55.76 5.24
C GLY A 739 -0.10 56.20 3.93
N SER A 740 0.06 55.39 2.88
CA SER A 740 -0.71 55.53 1.63
C SER A 740 -1.36 54.21 1.26
N GLY A 741 -2.63 54.23 0.86
CA GLY A 741 -3.41 53.01 0.58
C GLY A 741 -4.91 53.18 0.80
N SER A 742 -5.66 52.09 0.72
CA SER A 742 -7.10 52.07 1.01
C SER A 742 -7.38 52.29 2.50
N TRP A 743 -8.52 52.90 2.84
CA TRP A 743 -8.99 53.02 4.22
C TRP A 743 -8.87 51.71 5.03
N PHE A 744 -9.03 50.55 4.40
CA PHE A 744 -8.94 49.24 5.05
C PHE A 744 -7.51 48.67 5.15
N THR A 745 -6.47 49.43 4.77
CA THR A 745 -5.07 49.04 4.99
C THR A 745 -4.70 49.16 6.46
N LEU A 746 -4.91 48.08 7.22
CA LEU A 746 -4.71 48.03 8.69
C LEU A 746 -3.35 48.56 9.18
N ALA A 747 -2.27 48.25 8.45
CA ALA A 747 -0.92 48.65 8.81
C ALA A 747 -0.71 50.17 8.85
N ASN A 748 -1.58 50.93 8.17
CA ASN A 748 -1.49 52.39 8.13
C ASN A 748 -2.23 53.05 9.29
N TRP A 749 -3.02 52.31 10.08
CA TRP A 749 -3.71 52.82 11.27
C TRP A 749 -2.94 52.51 12.56
N THR A 750 -2.92 53.48 13.47
CA THR A 750 -2.38 53.31 14.83
C THR A 750 -3.45 53.70 15.86
N PRO A 751 -3.85 52.80 16.79
CA PRO A 751 -3.49 51.37 16.84
C PRO A 751 -3.97 50.59 15.59
N MET A 752 -3.37 49.42 15.31
CA MET A 752 -3.56 48.63 14.07
C MET A 752 -4.97 48.04 13.93
N ASP A 753 -5.94 48.91 13.64
CA ASP A 753 -7.34 48.63 13.40
C ASP A 753 -7.97 49.93 12.84
N PHE A 754 -8.96 49.84 11.94
CA PHE A 754 -9.52 51.01 11.25
C PHE A 754 -10.65 51.67 12.06
N PRO A 755 -10.97 52.96 11.83
CA PRO A 755 -12.01 53.66 12.57
C PRO A 755 -13.42 53.18 12.21
N TYR A 756 -14.27 53.11 13.23
CA TYR A 756 -15.69 52.81 13.14
C TYR A 756 -16.57 54.06 13.42
N GLU A 757 -17.88 53.91 13.32
CA GLU A 757 -18.88 54.99 13.52
C GLU A 757 -18.74 55.78 14.81
N GLY A 758 -18.28 55.15 15.90
CA GLY A 758 -18.05 55.80 17.19
C GLY A 758 -16.65 56.39 17.36
N ASP A 759 -15.71 56.08 16.46
CA ASP A 759 -14.30 56.42 16.61
C ASP A 759 -13.96 57.80 16.03
N ASP A 760 -12.88 58.37 16.55
CA ASP A 760 -12.24 59.55 15.97
C ASP A 760 -11.16 59.10 14.98
N ALA A 761 -11.26 59.51 13.72
CA ALA A 761 -10.28 59.24 12.68
C ALA A 761 -9.38 60.47 12.45
N VAL A 762 -8.06 60.27 12.46
CA VAL A 762 -7.08 61.33 12.18
C VAL A 762 -6.20 60.91 11.00
N ILE A 763 -6.37 61.54 9.85
CA ILE A 763 -5.50 61.36 8.68
C ILE A 763 -4.35 62.36 8.79
N ALA A 764 -3.19 61.90 9.25
CA ALA A 764 -2.06 62.75 9.64
C ALA A 764 -0.86 62.70 8.67
N GLY A 765 -0.88 61.81 7.67
CA GLY A 765 0.12 61.76 6.61
C GLY A 765 -0.28 60.87 5.43
N GLY A 766 0.34 61.09 4.28
CA GLY A 766 0.16 60.30 3.06
C GLY A 766 -1.21 60.42 2.40
N VAL A 767 -1.65 59.39 1.67
CA VAL A 767 -2.92 59.37 0.92
C VAL A 767 -3.81 58.24 1.41
N CYS A 768 -4.92 58.59 2.05
CA CYS A 768 -5.97 57.64 2.46
C CYS A 768 -7.04 57.57 1.37
N VAL A 769 -7.19 56.41 0.74
CA VAL A 769 -8.15 56.18 -0.35
C VAL A 769 -9.46 55.63 0.18
N VAL A 770 -10.55 56.34 -0.08
CA VAL A 770 -11.92 55.94 0.21
C VAL A 770 -12.59 55.52 -1.10
N SER A 771 -13.03 54.27 -1.15
CA SER A 771 -13.72 53.70 -2.31
C SER A 771 -15.14 53.27 -1.99
N GLU A 772 -15.60 53.43 -0.75
CA GLU A 772 -16.88 52.90 -0.29
C GLU A 772 -17.49 53.83 0.75
N PRO A 773 -18.81 53.73 1.03
CA PRO A 773 -19.41 54.48 2.12
C PRO A 773 -18.75 54.18 3.47
N LEU A 774 -18.47 55.23 4.24
CA LEU A 774 -17.81 55.14 5.55
C LEU A 774 -18.51 56.05 6.56
N GLN A 775 -18.43 55.68 7.84
CA GLN A 775 -18.95 56.49 8.94
C GLN A 775 -17.98 56.51 10.13
N VAL A 776 -17.74 57.70 10.67
CA VAL A 776 -16.89 57.95 11.86
C VAL A 776 -17.53 59.02 12.76
N TYR A 777 -17.07 59.16 14.01
CA TYR A 777 -17.62 60.15 14.93
C TYR A 777 -16.99 61.53 14.70
N ARG A 778 -15.65 61.60 14.64
CA ARG A 778 -14.92 62.79 14.18
C ARG A 778 -13.90 62.41 13.13
N LEU A 779 -13.62 63.34 12.22
CA LEU A 779 -12.59 63.17 11.21
C LEU A 779 -11.69 64.40 11.19
N THR A 780 -10.38 64.21 11.36
CA THR A 780 -9.39 65.27 11.16
C THR A 780 -8.48 64.90 10.00
N VAL A 781 -8.31 65.78 9.02
CA VAL A 781 -7.35 65.62 7.92
C VAL A 781 -6.29 66.71 8.05
N THR A 782 -5.03 66.35 8.24
CA THR A 782 -3.91 67.29 8.47
C THR A 782 -2.65 66.76 7.78
N ASN A 783 -1.93 67.62 7.04
CA ASN A 783 -0.74 67.23 6.25
C ASN A 783 -0.92 65.94 5.41
N ALA A 784 -2.12 65.68 4.91
CA ALA A 784 -2.49 64.41 4.27
C ALA A 784 -3.60 64.60 3.24
N THR A 785 -3.77 63.62 2.36
CA THR A 785 -4.86 63.60 1.37
C THR A 785 -5.88 62.51 1.69
N LEU A 786 -7.16 62.88 1.76
CA LEU A 786 -8.28 61.94 1.71
C LEU A 786 -8.82 61.92 0.28
N LEU A 787 -8.67 60.79 -0.41
CA LEU A 787 -8.94 60.64 -1.83
C LEU A 787 -10.12 59.70 -2.08
N PHE A 788 -11.17 60.19 -2.74
CA PHE A 788 -12.30 59.37 -3.17
C PHE A 788 -12.10 58.82 -4.58
N THR A 789 -12.38 57.54 -4.80
CA THR A 789 -12.07 56.83 -6.06
C THR A 789 -13.24 56.12 -6.73
N ASN A 790 -14.39 56.01 -6.07
CA ASN A 790 -15.57 55.33 -6.62
C ASN A 790 -16.73 56.30 -6.87
N TRP A 791 -17.54 55.95 -7.87
CA TRP A 791 -18.68 56.74 -8.34
C TRP A 791 -19.57 57.21 -7.19
N ASN A 792 -20.01 56.34 -6.27
CA ASN A 792 -20.80 56.72 -5.11
C ASN A 792 -20.00 56.46 -3.82
N SER A 793 -19.37 57.51 -3.28
CA SER A 793 -18.70 57.44 -1.99
C SER A 793 -19.32 58.44 -1.02
N THR A 794 -19.98 57.94 0.02
CA THR A 794 -20.56 58.76 1.10
C THR A 794 -19.71 58.66 2.35
N LEU A 795 -19.21 59.79 2.84
CA LEU A 795 -18.54 59.89 4.13
C LEU A 795 -19.47 60.55 5.14
N LYS A 796 -19.81 59.83 6.21
CA LYS A 796 -20.60 60.35 7.34
C LYS A 796 -19.72 60.63 8.55
N VAL A 797 -19.76 61.84 9.08
CA VAL A 797 -19.00 62.27 10.27
C VAL A 797 -19.99 62.77 11.32
N GLY A 798 -20.24 61.95 12.36
CA GLY A 798 -21.32 62.20 13.32
C GLY A 798 -21.21 63.52 14.11
N ASN A 799 -20.01 64.06 14.26
CA ASN A 799 -19.72 65.29 14.97
C ASN A 799 -18.88 66.24 14.09
N LEU A 800 -17.59 66.40 14.36
CA LEU A 800 -16.74 67.37 13.68
C LEU A 800 -15.91 66.71 12.56
N MET A 801 -16.03 67.22 11.34
CA MET A 801 -15.05 67.07 10.28
C MET A 801 -14.16 68.31 10.24
N ALA A 802 -12.85 68.15 10.47
CA ALA A 802 -11.87 69.23 10.48
C ALA A 802 -10.78 69.00 9.43
N VAL A 803 -10.72 69.85 8.41
CA VAL A 803 -9.63 69.88 7.42
C VAL A 803 -8.64 70.96 7.85
N ARG A 804 -7.51 70.53 8.40
CA ARG A 804 -6.49 71.38 9.00
C ARG A 804 -5.45 71.79 7.97
N THR A 805 -4.49 72.63 8.37
CA THR A 805 -3.35 73.02 7.55
C THR A 805 -2.67 71.81 6.89
N GLY A 806 -2.46 71.88 5.57
CA GLY A 806 -1.86 70.80 4.78
C GLY A 806 -2.79 69.60 4.51
N GLY A 807 -4.02 69.60 5.04
CA GLY A 807 -5.03 68.58 4.77
C GLY A 807 -5.78 68.86 3.47
N VAL A 808 -5.94 67.84 2.62
CA VAL A 808 -6.67 67.92 1.35
C VAL A 808 -7.71 66.81 1.27
N VAL A 809 -8.95 67.16 0.96
CA VAL A 809 -10.02 66.20 0.62
C VAL A 809 -10.36 66.37 -0.86
N THR A 810 -10.25 65.30 -1.65
CA THR A 810 -10.39 65.41 -3.11
C THR A 810 -10.87 64.12 -3.77
N ALA A 811 -11.21 64.22 -5.05
CA ALA A 811 -11.59 63.11 -5.93
C ALA A 811 -10.42 62.64 -6.81
N ALA A 812 -10.48 61.39 -7.26
CA ALA A 812 -9.66 60.90 -8.35
C ALA A 812 -9.94 61.68 -9.65
N GLY A 813 -8.96 61.66 -10.57
CA GLY A 813 -9.14 62.26 -11.90
C GLY A 813 -10.21 61.52 -12.73
N PRO A 814 -10.63 62.09 -13.87
CA PRO A 814 -11.66 61.49 -14.72
C PRO A 814 -11.35 60.04 -15.10
N PHE A 815 -12.39 59.20 -15.10
CA PHE A 815 -12.35 57.89 -15.75
C PHE A 815 -12.09 58.03 -17.26
N THR A 816 -11.73 56.91 -17.90
CA THR A 816 -11.64 56.83 -19.37
C THR A 816 -12.97 57.22 -20.03
N GLU A 817 -12.90 57.65 -21.30
CA GLU A 817 -13.97 58.34 -22.03
C GLU A 817 -15.40 57.80 -21.77
N GLN A 818 -16.34 58.74 -21.58
CA GLN A 818 -17.79 58.55 -21.49
C GLN A 818 -18.40 58.19 -20.12
N MET A 819 -17.63 58.11 -19.03
CA MET A 819 -18.19 57.90 -17.69
C MET A 819 -17.91 59.06 -16.74
N PRO A 820 -18.88 59.47 -15.91
CA PRO A 820 -18.67 60.55 -14.95
C PRO A 820 -17.71 60.10 -13.83
N SER A 821 -16.91 61.04 -13.33
CA SER A 821 -15.70 60.77 -12.53
C SER A 821 -15.97 60.27 -11.11
N ASN A 822 -16.49 61.10 -10.20
CA ASN A 822 -16.74 60.70 -8.81
C ASN A 822 -17.88 61.57 -8.24
N ASN A 823 -18.80 60.97 -7.50
CA ASN A 823 -19.82 61.65 -6.70
C ASN A 823 -19.47 61.49 -5.21
N ILE A 824 -19.04 62.58 -4.59
CA ILE A 824 -18.61 62.61 -3.19
C ILE A 824 -19.71 63.28 -2.36
N SER A 825 -20.34 62.51 -1.47
CA SER A 825 -21.25 63.05 -0.47
C SER A 825 -20.57 63.08 0.89
N ILE A 826 -20.55 64.24 1.55
CA ILE A 826 -19.99 64.40 2.90
C ILE A 826 -21.10 64.88 3.83
N GLU A 827 -21.56 64.00 4.72
CA GLU A 827 -22.55 64.34 5.73
C GLU A 827 -21.82 64.55 7.06
N CYS A 828 -21.92 65.72 7.68
CA CYS A 828 -21.23 65.97 8.94
C CYS A 828 -22.03 66.86 9.90
N GLY A 829 -21.92 66.61 11.21
CA GLY A 829 -22.58 67.46 12.22
C GLY A 829 -22.00 68.89 12.25
N SER A 830 -20.69 69.03 12.04
CA SER A 830 -20.00 70.32 11.92
C SER A 830 -18.80 70.17 10.99
N LEU A 831 -18.58 71.18 10.15
CA LEU A 831 -17.44 71.26 9.25
C LEU A 831 -16.55 72.45 9.63
N ALA A 832 -15.25 72.20 9.80
CA ALA A 832 -14.22 73.22 9.98
C ALA A 832 -13.12 73.04 8.92
N VAL A 833 -12.78 74.11 8.20
CA VAL A 833 -11.66 74.14 7.26
C VAL A 833 -10.74 75.27 7.70
N ASP A 834 -9.58 74.92 8.28
CA ASP A 834 -8.61 75.89 8.80
C ASP A 834 -7.76 76.47 7.67
N ALA A 835 -7.05 77.57 7.94
CA ALA A 835 -6.10 78.16 6.99
C ALA A 835 -5.06 77.12 6.52
N GLY A 836 -4.99 76.94 5.19
CA GLY A 836 -4.12 75.95 4.54
C GLY A 836 -4.70 74.54 4.42
N GLY A 837 -5.94 74.29 4.85
CA GLY A 837 -6.71 73.09 4.51
C GLY A 837 -7.59 73.30 3.27
N ALA A 838 -7.88 72.25 2.51
CA ALA A 838 -8.68 72.33 1.28
C ALA A 838 -9.63 71.14 1.08
N ILE A 839 -10.85 71.43 0.63
CA ILE A 839 -11.77 70.46 0.02
C ILE A 839 -11.93 70.90 -1.43
N GLN A 840 -11.39 70.15 -2.38
CA GLN A 840 -11.27 70.60 -3.76
C GLN A 840 -11.57 69.50 -4.78
N ALA A 841 -12.21 69.89 -5.88
CA ALA A 841 -12.55 69.03 -7.01
C ALA A 841 -12.00 69.57 -8.35
N ASP A 842 -11.01 70.46 -8.27
CA ASP A 842 -10.45 71.19 -9.40
C ASP A 842 -9.93 70.23 -10.49
N GLY A 843 -10.43 70.38 -11.71
CA GLY A 843 -10.02 69.56 -12.87
C GLY A 843 -10.40 68.08 -12.76
N LYS A 844 -11.32 67.69 -11.87
CA LYS A 844 -11.73 66.29 -11.63
C LYS A 844 -13.02 65.88 -12.37
N GLY A 845 -13.63 66.79 -13.12
CA GLY A 845 -14.78 66.52 -13.99
C GLY A 845 -14.41 65.72 -15.26
N TYR A 846 -15.32 65.64 -16.24
CA TYR A 846 -15.06 64.98 -17.52
C TYR A 846 -13.84 65.56 -18.27
N ARG A 847 -13.16 64.72 -19.07
CA ARG A 847 -12.25 65.22 -20.11
C ARG A 847 -13.08 65.95 -21.19
N GLY A 848 -12.67 67.14 -21.62
CA GLY A 848 -13.41 67.94 -22.60
C GLY A 848 -13.62 67.20 -23.93
N GLY A 849 -14.87 67.11 -24.43
CA GLY A 849 -15.16 66.35 -25.65
C GLY A 849 -16.58 66.29 -26.22
N TYR A 850 -17.70 66.41 -25.48
CA TYR A 850 -19.07 66.38 -26.06
C TYR A 850 -20.12 67.05 -25.14
N SER A 851 -21.12 67.74 -25.72
CA SER A 851 -21.93 68.82 -25.09
C SER A 851 -23.41 68.50 -24.79
N TRP A 852 -23.78 67.29 -24.36
CA TRP A 852 -25.21 66.91 -24.25
C TRP A 852 -25.67 66.33 -22.91
N TYR A 853 -24.84 66.34 -21.88
CA TYR A 853 -25.24 65.90 -20.53
C TYR A 853 -24.88 66.96 -19.49
N ASP A 854 -25.84 67.30 -18.63
CA ASP A 854 -25.62 68.13 -17.45
C ASP A 854 -24.60 67.44 -16.53
N ALA A 855 -23.42 68.03 -16.40
CA ALA A 855 -22.35 67.53 -15.55
C ALA A 855 -22.44 68.18 -14.16
N SER A 856 -22.46 67.36 -13.11
CA SER A 856 -22.40 67.87 -11.73
C SER A 856 -21.40 67.05 -10.91
N VAL A 857 -20.30 67.67 -10.46
CA VAL A 857 -19.67 67.27 -9.20
C VAL A 857 -20.57 67.85 -8.13
N SER A 858 -21.38 67.02 -7.48
CA SER A 858 -22.23 67.49 -6.41
C SER A 858 -21.55 67.23 -5.08
N LEU A 859 -20.90 68.26 -4.53
CA LEU A 859 -20.49 68.22 -3.12
C LEU A 859 -21.70 68.57 -2.26
N TRP A 860 -22.37 67.54 -1.75
CA TRP A 860 -23.44 67.72 -0.77
C TRP A 860 -22.79 67.77 0.61
N ILE A 861 -22.85 68.94 1.26
CA ILE A 861 -22.52 69.09 2.68
C ILE A 861 -23.82 69.38 3.41
N THR A 862 -24.34 68.39 4.11
CA THR A 862 -25.55 68.53 4.93
C THR A 862 -25.17 68.52 6.40
N ASN A 863 -25.58 69.57 7.13
CA ASN A 863 -25.53 69.60 8.58
C ASN A 863 -26.82 68.95 9.12
N ASP A 864 -26.73 67.68 9.52
CA ASP A 864 -27.88 66.98 10.11
C ASP A 864 -27.97 67.27 11.62
N ALA A 865 -28.42 68.50 11.94
CA ALA A 865 -28.73 68.89 13.31
C ALA A 865 -30.09 68.34 13.81
N ALA A 866 -30.78 67.50 13.04
CA ALA A 866 -32.12 67.02 13.37
C ALA A 866 -32.15 65.51 13.56
N GLY A 867 -31.67 65.03 14.71
CA GLY A 867 -31.69 63.61 15.09
C GLY A 867 -33.05 62.92 14.86
N ARG A 868 -33.18 62.23 13.73
CA ARG A 868 -34.27 61.27 13.48
C ARG A 868 -33.68 59.87 13.56
N GLY A 869 -34.21 59.10 14.50
CA GLY A 869 -33.81 57.72 14.76
C GLY A 869 -34.06 56.78 13.57
N PRO A 870 -33.54 55.54 13.66
CA PRO A 870 -33.56 54.57 12.57
C PRO A 870 -34.99 54.10 12.33
N GLY A 871 -35.68 54.65 11.33
CA GLY A 871 -37.05 54.21 11.04
C GLY A 871 -37.83 54.93 9.93
N SER A 872 -37.40 56.08 9.40
CA SER A 872 -38.10 56.71 8.27
C SER A 872 -37.36 56.45 6.96
N GLY A 873 -38.03 55.78 6.02
CA GLY A 873 -37.55 55.50 4.67
C GLY A 873 -37.14 56.74 3.85
N PRO A 874 -36.67 56.53 2.60
CA PRO A 874 -36.00 57.56 1.81
C PRO A 874 -36.89 58.81 1.67
N PRO A 875 -36.41 60.01 2.06
CA PRO A 875 -37.10 61.25 1.79
C PRO A 875 -37.19 61.44 0.26
N GLY A 876 -38.39 61.72 -0.24
CA GLY A 876 -38.56 62.20 -1.62
C GLY A 876 -37.75 63.49 -1.86
N PRO A 877 -37.49 63.85 -3.12
CA PRO A 877 -36.59 64.94 -3.49
C PRO A 877 -37.15 66.27 -2.98
N GLN A 878 -36.65 66.74 -1.84
CA GLN A 878 -36.91 68.08 -1.34
C GLN A 878 -35.76 68.97 -1.82
N THR A 879 -36.07 69.78 -2.83
CA THR A 879 -35.25 70.87 -3.35
C THR A 879 -34.91 71.88 -2.25
N TYR A 880 -33.64 71.90 -1.85
CA TYR A 880 -32.98 73.01 -1.13
C TYR A 880 -31.61 73.28 -1.77
N PRO A 881 -31.06 74.50 -1.65
CA PRO A 881 -30.44 75.23 -2.75
C PRO A 881 -29.18 74.54 -3.28
N LYS A 882 -29.19 74.24 -4.58
CA LYS A 882 -27.99 73.96 -5.36
C LYS A 882 -26.99 75.10 -5.16
N PHE A 883 -25.84 74.81 -4.55
CA PHE A 883 -24.62 75.56 -4.86
C PHE A 883 -24.11 75.03 -6.21
N ASP A 884 -24.68 75.53 -7.29
CA ASP A 884 -24.11 75.37 -8.62
C ASP A 884 -22.86 76.29 -8.67
N SER A 885 -21.69 75.77 -8.31
CA SER A 885 -20.43 76.45 -8.62
C SER A 885 -20.12 76.23 -10.10
N TYR A 886 -20.68 77.06 -10.96
CA TYR A 886 -20.16 77.26 -12.31
C TYR A 886 -18.84 78.05 -12.19
N ALA A 887 -17.72 77.35 -12.28
CA ALA A 887 -16.44 77.98 -12.59
C ALA A 887 -15.81 77.20 -13.75
N THR A 888 -15.71 77.88 -14.89
CA THR A 888 -14.92 77.53 -16.08
C THR A 888 -13.46 77.26 -15.75
#